data_AF-A0A1C6R318-F1
#
_entry.id   AF-A0A1C6R318-F1
#
_cell.length_a   1.000
_cell.length_b   1.000
_cell.length_c   1.000
_cell.angle_alpha   90.00
_cell.angle_beta   90.00
_cell.angle_gamma   90.00
#
_symmetry.space_group_name_H-M   'P 1'
#
loop_
_entity.id
_entity.type
_entity.pdbx_description
1 polymer ?
#
loop_
_entity_poly.entity_id
_entity_poly.type
_entity_poly.pdbx_seq_one_letter_code
_entity_poly.pdbx_strand_id
1 'polypeptide(L)'
;MPDLNRAAWRRCRPPLPLAVLSLALLHAHGAWAQEADLDAPLVLKRTPQLTEVVPENLRGRMPSFIDGDRIFGQPDLGTVVEGNATLRRGDTLIRADRLEYYQPEDRARATGNVHVNQAGNIYEGPELELKIETFEGFFNKVRYEFLANGGHGDAERIDFIDSNVSVARMATYTTCRPEDYPGWMPAWLLRARTITTDTEENVGVATSAQITFMGVSTPPFPSISFPLSNARKTGLLPPVVGIDSVNGFEVTTPYYWNIAPNRDATLYPTFMSKRGINLGTEFRYLEPTYSGEIRADYMPDDKLRDRDRWGVWTHHEQRFDAKPLGLDSLTGTLNINRVSDDDYWRDFTRTPSLTQRLLANDGILRWTSGDWSGMARALSYQTLQYAPSPILPPYDRLPQITADYNKYDWNGFDFTLNTDYSRFRGPSQALQQQLAGYVQPDGERVFGLASLSRPFLTPGTFVIPKVMLNATAYQFDAPLLTNGATSATRVVPTFSLDSGMIFERDASYFGRAFRQTLEPRAFYVYTPFRNQNDLPNYDSAANDFSFATVYTENAFSGNDRISDSNLLTLGVTSRLIDPDTGAEAARFGIAQRLRFANQLVTLPNGTPVTDRFSDILLGAQINWTPKWSVDGTVQYNPDQHDSTRTAISARYNPGPYRTISAAYRYQADTTSTSNDGSRSIDVGWQWPINDLWGDYGKDLGPGRGQGGGRWYAVGRLNYSLQDSKLTDGVLGLEYDGCCWIGRVVVERITTGQVTASTRIMFQLELVGFASVGTNPARTLTQNIQRYTPLRQPTLAPSRYTNYD
;
A
#
# COMPACT_ATOMS: atom_id res chain seq x y z
N MET A 1 -37.12 9.52 -56.65
CA MET A 1 -37.12 9.79 -58.11
C MET A 1 -35.77 10.42 -58.47
N PRO A 2 -35.24 10.31 -59.70
CA PRO A 2 -35.20 9.13 -60.61
C PRO A 2 -33.80 8.96 -61.29
N ASP A 3 -33.34 7.84 -61.86
CA ASP A 3 -33.66 6.41 -61.72
C ASP A 3 -32.58 5.55 -62.48
N LEU A 4 -32.67 4.20 -62.44
CA LEU A 4 -31.94 3.24 -63.33
C LEU A 4 -30.38 3.19 -63.16
N ASN A 5 -29.60 2.23 -63.69
CA ASN A 5 -29.83 1.16 -64.68
C ASN A 5 -28.86 -0.05 -64.52
N ARG A 6 -29.33 -1.27 -64.85
CA ARG A 6 -28.70 -2.47 -65.50
C ARG A 6 -27.19 -2.83 -65.35
N ALA A 7 -26.72 -4.06 -65.64
CA ALA A 7 -27.22 -5.46 -65.51
C ALA A 7 -26.31 -6.40 -66.34
N ALA A 8 -25.99 -7.61 -65.84
CA ALA A 8 -25.49 -8.72 -66.66
C ALA A 8 -25.89 -10.10 -66.06
N TRP A 9 -26.46 -10.98 -66.88
CA TRP A 9 -26.61 -12.43 -66.65
C TRP A 9 -25.62 -13.16 -67.62
N ARG A 10 -25.44 -14.49 -67.73
CA ARG A 10 -26.43 -15.58 -67.66
C ARG A 10 -25.79 -16.99 -67.72
N ARG A 11 -26.21 -17.89 -66.81
CA ARG A 11 -26.38 -19.38 -66.94
C ARG A 11 -25.26 -20.29 -67.49
N CYS A 12 -25.02 -21.41 -66.79
CA CYS A 12 -25.50 -22.74 -67.21
C CYS A 12 -25.53 -23.80 -66.07
N ARG A 13 -26.29 -24.90 -66.26
CA ARG A 13 -26.59 -26.04 -65.32
C ARG A 13 -27.41 -27.11 -66.09
N PRO A 14 -27.65 -28.34 -65.55
CA PRO A 14 -27.08 -29.02 -64.39
C PRO A 14 -26.13 -30.17 -64.88
N PRO A 15 -26.37 -31.51 -64.84
CA PRO A 15 -27.43 -32.38 -64.29
C PRO A 15 -27.00 -33.09 -62.96
N LEU A 16 -27.52 -34.31 -62.70
CA LEU A 16 -27.22 -35.27 -61.61
C LEU A 16 -27.37 -36.71 -62.19
N PRO A 17 -26.78 -37.77 -61.59
CA PRO A 17 -27.44 -38.54 -60.52
C PRO A 17 -26.54 -38.73 -59.26
N LEU A 18 -27.01 -38.84 -58.02
CA LEU A 18 -28.12 -39.63 -57.44
C LEU A 18 -27.75 -41.10 -57.15
N ALA A 19 -26.81 -41.29 -56.22
CA ALA A 19 -26.53 -42.53 -55.49
C ALA A 19 -25.97 -42.18 -54.08
N VAL A 20 -25.95 -43.14 -53.15
CA VAL A 20 -25.42 -43.01 -51.78
C VAL A 20 -26.11 -41.94 -50.91
N LEU A 21 -27.41 -42.10 -50.67
CA LEU A 21 -28.16 -41.37 -49.64
C LEU A 21 -29.03 -42.36 -48.83
N SER A 22 -28.39 -43.43 -48.34
CA SER A 22 -29.07 -44.59 -47.75
C SER A 22 -28.19 -45.43 -46.81
N LEU A 23 -27.15 -44.84 -46.20
CA LEU A 23 -26.11 -45.58 -45.46
C LEU A 23 -25.51 -44.82 -44.26
N ALA A 24 -26.21 -43.82 -43.72
CA ALA A 24 -25.72 -42.95 -42.64
C ALA A 24 -26.78 -42.67 -41.54
N LEU A 25 -27.76 -43.56 -41.38
CA LEU A 25 -28.75 -43.52 -40.30
C LEU A 25 -28.87 -44.90 -39.65
N LEU A 26 -28.98 -44.90 -38.31
CA LEU A 26 -29.16 -46.06 -37.43
C LEU A 26 -27.99 -47.06 -37.36
N HIS A 27 -26.92 -46.67 -36.65
CA HIS A 27 -26.45 -47.30 -35.40
C HIS A 27 -25.26 -46.48 -34.85
N ALA A 28 -24.98 -46.37 -33.55
CA ALA A 28 -25.80 -46.35 -32.34
C ALA A 28 -24.90 -45.86 -31.18
N HIS A 29 -25.42 -45.02 -30.27
CA HIS A 29 -24.91 -44.81 -28.90
C HIS A 29 -23.38 -44.78 -28.68
N GLY A 30 -22.73 -43.73 -29.18
CA GLY A 30 -21.36 -43.34 -28.83
C GLY A 30 -21.32 -42.08 -27.95
N ALA A 31 -22.29 -41.90 -27.05
CA ALA A 31 -22.35 -40.75 -26.15
C ALA A 31 -21.27 -40.89 -25.06
N TRP A 32 -20.05 -40.43 -25.37
CA TRP A 32 -19.03 -40.21 -24.36
C TRP A 32 -19.54 -39.10 -23.46
N ALA A 33 -19.95 -39.47 -22.25
CA ALA A 33 -20.09 -38.52 -21.16
C ALA A 33 -18.70 -37.92 -20.95
N GLN A 34 -18.52 -36.68 -21.41
CA GLN A 34 -17.38 -35.89 -21.00
C GLN A 34 -17.59 -35.62 -19.52
N GLU A 35 -16.84 -36.32 -18.66
CA GLU A 35 -16.84 -36.04 -17.24
C GLU A 35 -16.53 -34.54 -17.08
N ALA A 36 -17.50 -33.81 -16.53
CA ALA A 36 -17.29 -32.43 -16.16
C ALA A 36 -16.30 -32.45 -15.01
N ASP A 37 -15.06 -32.07 -15.32
CA ASP A 37 -13.94 -32.04 -14.37
C ASP A 37 -14.36 -31.27 -13.12
N LEU A 38 -14.57 -32.00 -12.01
CA LEU A 38 -15.20 -31.46 -10.80
C LEU A 38 -14.31 -30.45 -10.07
N ASP A 39 -13.02 -30.43 -10.39
CA ASP A 39 -12.04 -29.45 -9.93
C ASP A 39 -11.89 -28.25 -10.88
N ALA A 40 -12.64 -28.19 -11.99
CA ALA A 40 -12.64 -27.03 -12.88
C ALA A 40 -13.21 -25.78 -12.16
N PRO A 41 -12.46 -24.66 -12.09
CA PRO A 41 -12.86 -23.51 -11.29
C PRO A 41 -14.16 -22.89 -11.81
N LEU A 42 -15.14 -22.70 -10.92
CA LEU A 42 -16.47 -22.16 -11.22
C LEU A 42 -16.41 -20.81 -11.95
N VAL A 43 -16.59 -20.84 -13.27
CA VAL A 43 -16.58 -19.65 -14.13
C VAL A 43 -17.90 -18.87 -13.96
N LEU A 44 -17.93 -17.97 -12.97
CA LEU A 44 -19.06 -17.10 -12.68
C LEU A 44 -19.41 -16.21 -13.89
N LYS A 45 -20.60 -16.45 -14.48
CA LYS A 45 -21.15 -15.60 -15.54
C LYS A 45 -21.95 -14.45 -14.93
N ARG A 46 -21.59 -13.21 -15.24
CA ARG A 46 -22.42 -12.04 -14.91
C ARG A 46 -23.73 -12.11 -15.68
N THR A 47 -24.86 -12.29 -15.00
CA THR A 47 -26.19 -12.11 -15.59
C THR A 47 -26.72 -10.70 -15.25
N PRO A 48 -27.26 -9.94 -16.22
CA PRO A 48 -27.91 -8.65 -15.96
C PRO A 48 -29.29 -8.78 -15.29
N GLN A 49 -29.73 -10.01 -14.95
CA GLN A 49 -31.01 -10.28 -14.29
C GLN A 49 -30.92 -10.21 -12.75
N LEU A 50 -29.71 -10.22 -12.17
CA LEU A 50 -29.48 -10.12 -10.73
C LEU A 50 -29.21 -8.66 -10.33
N THR A 51 -30.26 -7.86 -10.24
CA THR A 51 -30.17 -6.46 -9.80
C THR A 51 -30.04 -6.39 -8.27
N GLU A 52 -28.87 -5.98 -7.77
CA GLU A 52 -28.57 -5.83 -6.33
C GLU A 52 -29.59 -4.96 -5.58
N VAL A 53 -30.06 -3.86 -6.18
CA VAL A 53 -31.00 -2.92 -5.55
C VAL A 53 -32.29 -2.84 -6.37
N VAL A 54 -33.44 -3.12 -5.76
CA VAL A 54 -34.75 -2.90 -6.38
C VAL A 54 -35.10 -1.41 -6.30
N PRO A 55 -35.35 -0.72 -7.43
CA PRO A 55 -35.82 0.66 -7.42
C PRO A 55 -37.10 0.82 -6.60
N GLU A 56 -37.11 1.82 -5.72
CA GLU A 56 -38.18 2.09 -4.76
C GLU A 56 -39.56 2.21 -5.43
N ASN A 57 -39.63 2.93 -6.55
CA ASN A 57 -40.83 3.09 -7.39
C ASN A 57 -41.34 1.80 -8.04
N LEU A 58 -40.58 0.71 -7.99
CA LEU A 58 -40.99 -0.62 -8.42
C LEU A 58 -41.39 -1.53 -7.24
N ARG A 59 -40.84 -1.37 -6.03
CA ARG A 59 -41.07 -2.27 -4.88
C ARG A 59 -42.55 -2.55 -4.63
N GLY A 60 -43.35 -1.51 -4.38
CA GLY A 60 -44.81 -1.63 -4.18
C GLY A 60 -45.57 -2.16 -5.41
N ARG A 61 -45.00 -2.04 -6.62
CA ARG A 61 -45.57 -2.59 -7.87
C ARG A 61 -45.16 -4.04 -8.14
N MET A 62 -44.30 -4.64 -7.33
CA MET A 62 -43.95 -6.06 -7.48
C MET A 62 -45.08 -6.94 -6.94
N PRO A 63 -45.48 -7.99 -7.68
CA PRO A 63 -46.55 -8.88 -7.25
C PRO A 63 -46.13 -9.67 -6.01
N SER A 64 -47.06 -9.83 -5.08
CA SER A 64 -46.96 -10.80 -3.99
C SER A 64 -47.21 -12.20 -4.54
N PHE A 65 -46.22 -13.08 -4.41
CA PHE A 65 -46.40 -14.52 -4.62
C PHE A 65 -46.77 -15.16 -3.28
N ILE A 66 -47.78 -16.02 -3.27
CA ILE A 66 -48.27 -16.71 -2.08
C ILE A 66 -48.44 -18.19 -2.43
N ASP A 67 -47.90 -19.08 -1.59
CA ASP A 67 -47.87 -20.53 -1.81
C ASP A 67 -47.95 -21.28 -0.46
N GLY A 68 -48.43 -22.53 -0.46
CA GLY A 68 -48.57 -23.38 0.73
C GLY A 68 -49.59 -24.50 0.55
N ASP A 69 -49.63 -25.44 1.51
CA ASP A 69 -50.41 -26.68 1.42
C ASP A 69 -51.93 -26.42 1.29
N ARG A 70 -52.41 -25.33 1.89
CA ARG A 70 -53.82 -24.88 1.83
C ARG A 70 -53.89 -23.37 1.77
N ILE A 71 -54.70 -22.86 0.84
CA ILE A 71 -55.02 -21.43 0.72
C ILE A 71 -56.54 -21.26 0.83
N PHE A 72 -56.98 -20.45 1.78
CA PHE A 72 -58.36 -20.01 1.98
C PHE A 72 -58.42 -18.49 1.82
N GLY A 73 -59.52 -17.93 1.32
CA GLY A 73 -59.65 -16.48 1.30
C GLY A 73 -60.80 -15.92 0.48
N GLN A 74 -60.93 -14.60 0.56
CA GLN A 74 -61.73 -13.79 -0.34
C GLN A 74 -60.77 -12.85 -1.10
N PRO A 75 -60.84 -12.80 -2.45
CA PRO A 75 -60.10 -11.81 -3.24
C PRO A 75 -60.33 -10.39 -2.72
N ASP A 76 -59.30 -9.56 -2.82
CA ASP A 76 -59.30 -8.14 -2.44
C ASP A 76 -59.61 -7.86 -0.95
N LEU A 77 -59.63 -8.89 -0.10
CA LEU A 77 -60.04 -8.80 1.31
C LEU A 77 -59.07 -9.49 2.28
N GLY A 78 -58.87 -10.81 2.13
CA GLY A 78 -58.09 -11.58 3.09
C GLY A 78 -57.76 -12.98 2.61
N THR A 79 -56.50 -13.38 2.79
CA THR A 79 -55.97 -14.70 2.41
C THR A 79 -55.31 -15.35 3.62
N VAL A 80 -55.73 -16.57 3.96
CA VAL A 80 -55.15 -17.39 5.03
C VAL A 80 -54.50 -18.61 4.38
N VAL A 81 -53.23 -18.83 4.68
CA VAL A 81 -52.43 -19.94 4.19
C VAL A 81 -52.03 -20.80 5.38
N GLU A 82 -52.17 -22.13 5.26
CA GLU A 82 -51.83 -23.09 6.31
C GLU A 82 -51.02 -24.25 5.74
N GLY A 83 -49.93 -24.61 6.43
CA GLY A 83 -48.98 -25.63 6.01
C GLY A 83 -47.96 -25.09 4.99
N ASN A 84 -46.68 -25.06 5.37
CA ASN A 84 -45.58 -24.53 4.54
C ASN A 84 -45.89 -23.15 3.94
N ALA A 85 -46.57 -22.29 4.69
CA ALA A 85 -47.11 -21.03 4.18
C ALA A 85 -46.00 -20.05 3.82
N THR A 86 -45.95 -19.60 2.58
CA THR A 86 -44.96 -18.61 2.11
C THR A 86 -45.61 -17.40 1.46
N LEU A 87 -45.02 -16.22 1.69
CA LEU A 87 -45.34 -14.96 1.02
C LEU A 87 -44.03 -14.32 0.57
N ARG A 88 -43.92 -13.99 -0.72
CA ARG A 88 -42.73 -13.34 -1.31
C ARG A 88 -43.12 -12.12 -2.11
N ARG A 89 -42.63 -10.94 -1.72
CA ARG A 89 -42.85 -9.67 -2.45
C ARG A 89 -41.54 -8.89 -2.52
N GLY A 90 -41.13 -8.55 -3.74
CA GLY A 90 -39.84 -7.88 -3.97
C GLY A 90 -38.65 -8.70 -3.47
N ASP A 91 -37.96 -8.17 -2.47
CA ASP A 91 -36.83 -8.75 -1.76
C ASP A 91 -37.14 -9.14 -0.30
N THR A 92 -38.43 -9.20 0.05
CA THR A 92 -38.93 -9.81 1.29
C THR A 92 -39.56 -11.18 1.00
N LEU A 93 -39.15 -12.18 1.76
CA LEU A 93 -39.76 -13.49 1.87
C LEU A 93 -40.16 -13.75 3.32
N ILE A 94 -41.36 -14.28 3.54
CA ILE A 94 -41.85 -14.77 4.82
C ILE A 94 -42.24 -16.25 4.62
N ARG A 95 -41.80 -17.13 5.52
CA ARG A 95 -42.26 -18.52 5.66
C ARG A 95 -42.83 -18.73 7.07
N ALA A 96 -43.88 -19.54 7.23
CA ALA A 96 -44.49 -19.87 8.53
C ALA A 96 -45.36 -21.14 8.46
N ASP A 97 -45.81 -21.63 9.62
CA ASP A 97 -46.84 -22.68 9.71
C ASP A 97 -48.22 -22.18 9.23
N ARG A 98 -48.55 -20.92 9.57
CA ARG A 98 -49.77 -20.21 9.14
C ARG A 98 -49.48 -18.72 8.87
N LEU A 99 -50.02 -18.20 7.76
CA LEU A 99 -49.88 -16.81 7.34
C LEU A 99 -51.24 -16.22 6.93
N GLU A 100 -51.59 -15.06 7.49
CA GLU A 100 -52.84 -14.33 7.23
C GLU A 100 -52.51 -12.97 6.61
N TYR A 101 -52.88 -12.72 5.36
CA TYR A 101 -52.63 -11.45 4.65
C TYR A 101 -53.94 -10.72 4.36
N TYR A 102 -54.12 -9.56 5.01
CA TYR A 102 -55.28 -8.69 4.92
C TYR A 102 -55.01 -7.55 3.94
N GLN A 103 -55.38 -7.73 2.68
CA GLN A 103 -54.98 -6.85 1.57
C GLN A 103 -55.38 -5.37 1.75
N PRO A 104 -56.58 -5.01 2.26
CA PRO A 104 -56.96 -3.60 2.46
C PRO A 104 -56.16 -2.84 3.52
N GLU A 105 -55.49 -3.56 4.43
CA GLU A 105 -54.62 -3.00 5.46
C GLU A 105 -53.12 -3.29 5.18
N ASP A 106 -52.83 -4.00 4.09
CA ASP A 106 -51.54 -4.60 3.71
C ASP A 106 -50.85 -5.42 4.84
N ARG A 107 -51.59 -5.78 5.89
CA ARG A 107 -51.07 -6.48 7.06
C ARG A 107 -50.98 -7.98 6.80
N ALA A 108 -49.76 -8.51 6.83
CA ALA A 108 -49.48 -9.92 7.04
C ALA A 108 -49.30 -10.21 8.54
N ARG A 109 -49.93 -11.27 9.03
CA ARG A 109 -49.65 -11.89 10.33
C ARG A 109 -49.18 -13.31 10.10
N ALA A 110 -47.98 -13.65 10.58
CA ALA A 110 -47.41 -14.97 10.44
C ALA A 110 -47.20 -15.59 11.83
N THR A 111 -47.51 -16.87 11.97
CA THR A 111 -47.52 -17.59 13.25
C THR A 111 -47.02 -19.02 13.09
N GLY A 112 -46.17 -19.45 14.03
CA GLY A 112 -45.52 -20.76 14.01
C GLY A 112 -44.35 -20.80 13.02
N ASN A 113 -43.16 -21.19 13.50
CA ASN A 113 -41.92 -21.32 12.73
C ASN A 113 -41.67 -20.19 11.73
N VAL A 114 -41.89 -18.94 12.15
CA VAL A 114 -41.81 -17.79 11.25
C VAL A 114 -40.35 -17.50 10.93
N HIS A 115 -40.02 -17.49 9.65
CA HIS A 115 -38.71 -17.14 9.11
C HIS A 115 -38.90 -16.04 8.06
N VAL A 116 -38.17 -14.95 8.18
CA VAL A 116 -38.18 -13.81 7.25
C VAL A 116 -36.78 -13.62 6.69
N ASN A 117 -36.66 -13.62 5.36
CA ASN A 117 -35.46 -13.17 4.65
C ASN A 117 -35.80 -11.83 3.98
N GLN A 118 -35.12 -10.75 4.40
CA GLN A 118 -35.25 -9.41 3.85
C GLN A 118 -33.90 -8.97 3.28
N ALA A 119 -33.78 -8.96 1.95
CA ALA A 119 -32.56 -8.63 1.22
C ALA A 119 -31.30 -9.41 1.70
N GLY A 120 -31.47 -10.62 2.24
CA GLY A 120 -30.43 -11.49 2.78
C GLY A 120 -30.27 -11.46 4.30
N ASN A 121 -30.85 -10.48 5.00
CA ASN A 121 -30.94 -10.48 6.48
C ASN A 121 -32.04 -11.44 6.92
N ILE A 122 -31.74 -12.27 7.92
CA ILE A 122 -32.64 -13.34 8.40
C ILE A 122 -33.20 -12.96 9.78
N TYR A 123 -34.50 -13.19 9.98
CA TYR A 123 -35.20 -13.02 11.25
C TYR A 123 -36.12 -14.23 11.51
N GLU A 124 -36.03 -14.85 12.68
CA GLU A 124 -36.74 -16.08 13.03
C GLU A 124 -37.46 -15.97 14.38
N GLY A 125 -38.67 -16.52 14.51
CA GLY A 125 -39.44 -16.49 15.75
C GLY A 125 -40.86 -17.06 15.66
N PRO A 126 -41.66 -16.99 16.74
CA PRO A 126 -43.00 -17.58 16.81
C PRO A 126 -44.14 -16.74 16.21
N GLU A 127 -44.02 -15.41 16.19
CA GLU A 127 -45.11 -14.49 15.80
C GLU A 127 -44.59 -13.18 15.21
N LEU A 128 -45.05 -12.85 14.01
CA LEU A 128 -44.78 -11.62 13.25
C LEU A 128 -46.10 -10.96 12.86
N GLU A 129 -46.19 -9.63 12.97
CA GLU A 129 -47.25 -8.82 12.37
C GLU A 129 -46.59 -7.63 11.63
N LEU A 130 -46.81 -7.53 10.32
CA LEU A 130 -46.03 -6.66 9.42
C LEU A 130 -46.88 -6.14 8.26
N LYS A 131 -46.78 -4.86 7.91
CA LYS A 131 -47.25 -4.31 6.63
C LYS A 131 -46.20 -4.56 5.56
N ILE A 132 -46.56 -5.22 4.47
CA ILE A 132 -45.59 -5.74 3.49
C ILE A 132 -44.93 -4.63 2.63
N GLU A 133 -45.64 -3.56 2.31
CA GLU A 133 -45.15 -2.44 1.48
C GLU A 133 -44.26 -1.47 2.23
N THR A 134 -44.64 -1.11 3.47
CA THR A 134 -43.86 -0.18 4.31
C THR A 134 -42.81 -0.88 5.17
N PHE A 135 -42.91 -2.21 5.32
CA PHE A 135 -42.15 -3.01 6.29
C PHE A 135 -42.35 -2.55 7.76
N GLU A 136 -43.48 -1.90 8.05
CA GLU A 136 -43.83 -1.42 9.40
C GLU A 136 -44.51 -2.54 10.21
N GLY A 137 -44.05 -2.82 11.42
CA GLY A 137 -44.63 -3.88 12.24
C GLY A 137 -43.82 -4.29 13.46
N PHE A 138 -44.05 -5.51 13.94
CA PHE A 138 -43.26 -6.10 15.03
C PHE A 138 -43.11 -7.62 14.89
N PHE A 139 -42.03 -8.13 15.46
CA PHE A 139 -41.72 -9.55 15.55
C PHE A 139 -41.38 -9.84 17.02
N ASN A 140 -42.06 -10.80 17.65
CA ASN A 140 -41.87 -11.18 19.05
C ASN A 140 -40.87 -12.34 19.17
N LYS A 141 -39.98 -12.32 20.18
CA LYS A 141 -38.96 -13.36 20.47
C LYS A 141 -38.13 -13.73 19.24
N VAL A 142 -37.37 -12.76 18.75
CA VAL A 142 -36.70 -12.83 17.45
C VAL A 142 -35.24 -13.23 17.62
N ARG A 143 -34.80 -14.23 16.86
CA ARG A 143 -33.38 -14.44 16.54
C ARG A 143 -33.11 -13.79 15.17
N TYR A 144 -31.98 -13.10 15.02
CA TYR A 144 -31.67 -12.39 13.78
C TYR A 144 -30.20 -12.57 13.35
N GLU A 145 -29.93 -12.54 12.04
CA GLU A 145 -28.59 -12.57 11.44
C GLU A 145 -28.49 -11.58 10.26
N PHE A 146 -27.47 -10.71 10.27
CA PHE A 146 -27.21 -9.74 9.22
C PHE A 146 -26.21 -10.27 8.18
N LEU A 147 -26.59 -10.19 6.90
CA LEU A 147 -25.75 -10.65 5.79
C LEU A 147 -24.42 -9.88 5.68
N ALA A 148 -24.43 -8.57 5.96
CA ALA A 148 -23.29 -7.68 5.67
C ALA A 148 -21.99 -8.07 6.41
N ASN A 149 -22.09 -8.66 7.60
CA ASN A 149 -20.95 -9.01 8.45
C ASN A 149 -21.11 -10.34 9.24
N GLY A 150 -22.23 -11.05 9.13
CA GLY A 150 -22.53 -12.26 9.92
C GLY A 150 -22.82 -11.98 11.41
N GLY A 151 -23.12 -10.72 11.75
CA GLY A 151 -23.53 -10.31 13.09
C GLY A 151 -24.95 -10.78 13.39
N HIS A 152 -25.14 -11.43 14.53
CA HIS A 152 -26.39 -12.08 14.90
C HIS A 152 -26.67 -11.99 16.40
N GLY A 153 -27.91 -12.28 16.80
CA GLY A 153 -28.32 -12.29 18.19
C GLY A 153 -29.80 -12.54 18.38
N ASP A 154 -30.28 -12.22 19.58
CA ASP A 154 -31.64 -12.45 20.06
C ASP A 154 -32.25 -11.14 20.56
N ALA A 155 -33.57 -10.99 20.49
CA ALA A 155 -34.32 -9.86 21.05
C ALA A 155 -35.69 -10.31 21.58
N GLU A 156 -36.17 -9.73 22.68
CA GLU A 156 -37.51 -10.00 23.19
C GLU A 156 -38.60 -9.57 22.20
N ARG A 157 -38.34 -8.48 21.47
CA ARG A 157 -39.16 -7.96 20.37
C ARG A 157 -38.33 -7.04 19.49
N ILE A 158 -38.53 -7.11 18.18
CA ILE A 158 -38.09 -6.07 17.22
C ILE A 158 -39.33 -5.33 16.74
N ASP A 159 -39.33 -4.00 16.84
CA ASP A 159 -40.25 -3.15 16.09
C ASP A 159 -39.56 -2.72 14.78
N PHE A 160 -40.20 -2.95 13.65
CA PHE A 160 -39.79 -2.39 12.36
C PHE A 160 -40.59 -1.11 12.13
N ILE A 161 -39.92 0.02 11.95
CA ILE A 161 -40.56 1.32 11.76
C ILE A 161 -40.87 1.52 10.27
N ASP A 162 -39.92 1.13 9.42
CA ASP A 162 -39.97 1.14 7.97
C ASP A 162 -38.92 0.14 7.42
N SER A 163 -38.64 0.14 6.11
CA SER A 163 -37.64 -0.77 5.51
C SER A 163 -36.19 -0.50 5.90
N ASN A 164 -35.89 0.66 6.49
CA ASN A 164 -34.55 1.13 6.79
C ASN A 164 -34.27 1.14 8.31
N VAL A 165 -35.30 1.39 9.14
CA VAL A 165 -35.19 1.60 10.59
C VAL A 165 -35.86 0.48 11.40
N SER A 166 -35.10 -0.18 12.27
CA SER A 166 -35.59 -1.16 13.24
C SER A 166 -35.14 -0.87 14.68
N VAL A 167 -35.92 -1.31 15.66
CA VAL A 167 -35.65 -1.15 17.10
C VAL A 167 -35.84 -2.48 17.83
N ALA A 168 -34.74 -3.18 18.07
CA ALA A 168 -34.69 -4.39 18.87
C ALA A 168 -34.65 -4.05 20.38
N ARG A 169 -35.53 -4.66 21.19
CA ARG A 169 -35.59 -4.50 22.66
C ARG A 169 -35.00 -5.70 23.39
N MET A 170 -34.29 -5.41 24.49
CA MET A 170 -33.52 -6.37 25.29
C MET A 170 -32.65 -7.29 24.41
N ALA A 171 -31.88 -6.66 23.52
CA ALA A 171 -31.22 -7.32 22.42
C ALA A 171 -29.78 -7.73 22.75
N THR A 172 -29.37 -8.87 22.22
CA THR A 172 -27.99 -9.38 22.21
C THR A 172 -27.39 -9.19 20.80
N TYR A 173 -26.06 -9.11 20.68
CA TYR A 173 -25.36 -9.05 19.38
C TYR A 173 -23.93 -9.62 19.49
N THR A 174 -23.54 -10.47 18.55
CA THR A 174 -22.18 -11.05 18.42
C THR A 174 -21.88 -11.43 16.96
N THR A 175 -20.61 -11.65 16.65
CA THR A 175 -20.16 -12.32 15.40
C THR A 175 -19.61 -13.73 15.65
N CYS A 176 -19.68 -14.22 16.89
CA CYS A 176 -19.24 -15.57 17.25
C CYS A 176 -20.32 -16.60 16.92
N ARG A 177 -20.11 -17.38 15.85
CA ARG A 177 -20.98 -18.48 15.46
C ARG A 177 -21.10 -19.51 16.60
N PRO A 178 -22.30 -20.08 16.85
CA PRO A 178 -22.47 -21.19 17.79
C PRO A 178 -21.56 -22.39 17.47
N GLU A 179 -21.10 -23.09 18.50
CA GLU A 179 -20.35 -24.33 18.38
C GLU A 179 -21.05 -25.44 19.18
N ASP A 180 -21.08 -26.66 18.64
CA ASP A 180 -21.88 -27.79 19.17
C ASP A 180 -21.26 -28.45 20.41
N TYR A 181 -21.15 -27.72 21.52
CA TYR A 181 -20.82 -28.31 22.83
C TYR A 181 -21.68 -27.77 23.99
N PRO A 182 -21.95 -28.59 25.03
CA PRO A 182 -22.79 -28.19 26.16
C PRO A 182 -22.20 -26.99 26.91
N GLY A 183 -22.99 -25.92 27.06
CA GLY A 183 -22.57 -24.71 27.74
C GLY A 183 -21.70 -23.75 26.91
N TRP A 184 -21.72 -23.86 25.57
CA TRP A 184 -21.13 -22.84 24.70
C TRP A 184 -21.66 -21.44 25.06
N MET A 185 -20.75 -20.47 25.08
CA MET A 185 -21.03 -19.04 25.16
C MET A 185 -20.17 -18.33 24.13
N PRO A 186 -20.68 -17.30 23.44
CA PRO A 186 -19.87 -16.53 22.50
C PRO A 186 -18.72 -15.83 23.23
N ALA A 187 -17.52 -15.90 22.65
CA ALA A 187 -16.31 -15.31 23.23
C ALA A 187 -16.45 -13.80 23.51
N TRP A 188 -17.31 -13.11 22.75
CA TRP A 188 -17.74 -11.75 23.04
C TRP A 188 -19.25 -11.58 22.78
N LEU A 189 -19.93 -10.76 23.56
CA LEU A 189 -21.36 -10.48 23.44
C LEU A 189 -21.67 -9.03 23.84
N LEU A 190 -22.32 -8.29 22.96
CA LEU A 190 -23.01 -7.04 23.30
C LEU A 190 -24.42 -7.39 23.84
N ARG A 191 -24.84 -6.73 24.91
CA ARG A 191 -26.22 -6.72 25.42
C ARG A 191 -26.67 -5.28 25.59
N ALA A 192 -27.90 -4.94 25.17
CA ALA A 192 -28.42 -3.58 25.29
C ALA A 192 -29.93 -3.55 25.55
N ARG A 193 -30.42 -2.48 26.18
CA ARG A 193 -31.87 -2.30 26.41
C ARG A 193 -32.60 -2.05 25.10
N THR A 194 -32.00 -1.26 24.22
CA THR A 194 -32.42 -1.13 22.82
C THR A 194 -31.19 -1.21 21.91
N ILE A 195 -31.34 -1.82 20.75
CA ILE A 195 -30.47 -1.62 19.58
C ILE A 195 -31.35 -1.05 18.48
N THR A 196 -31.13 0.20 18.11
CA THR A 196 -31.73 0.82 16.93
C THR A 196 -30.79 0.63 15.75
N THR A 197 -31.27 0.12 14.62
CA THR A 197 -30.52 0.01 13.37
C THR A 197 -31.13 0.93 12.33
N ASP A 198 -30.30 1.68 11.63
CA ASP A 198 -30.65 2.51 10.49
C ASP A 198 -29.75 2.11 9.31
N THR A 199 -30.32 1.51 8.27
CA THR A 199 -29.55 1.04 7.10
C THR A 199 -29.30 2.12 6.05
N GLU A 200 -29.91 3.30 6.19
CA GLU A 200 -29.68 4.45 5.31
C GLU A 200 -28.44 5.22 5.80
N GLU A 201 -28.43 5.63 7.06
CA GLU A 201 -27.24 6.15 7.76
C GLU A 201 -26.14 5.09 7.96
N ASN A 202 -26.48 3.80 7.81
CA ASN A 202 -25.59 2.65 8.03
C ASN A 202 -25.09 2.56 9.49
N VAL A 203 -25.97 2.80 10.47
CA VAL A 203 -25.66 2.94 11.90
C VAL A 203 -26.49 2.02 12.79
N GLY A 204 -25.83 1.28 13.68
CA GLY A 204 -26.42 0.72 14.89
C GLY A 204 -26.19 1.63 16.10
N VAL A 205 -27.19 1.80 16.96
CA VAL A 205 -27.10 2.51 18.26
C VAL A 205 -27.65 1.62 19.37
N ALA A 206 -26.78 1.20 20.28
CA ALA A 206 -27.09 0.39 21.45
C ALA A 206 -27.17 1.25 22.71
N THR A 207 -28.33 1.30 23.38
CA THR A 207 -28.54 2.09 24.61
C THR A 207 -28.53 1.22 25.87
N SER A 208 -28.00 1.76 26.98
CA SER A 208 -27.73 1.00 28.21
C SER A 208 -26.93 -0.28 27.91
N ALA A 209 -25.86 -0.13 27.13
CA ALA A 209 -25.15 -1.21 26.49
C ALA A 209 -24.03 -1.78 27.39
N GLN A 210 -23.88 -3.09 27.45
CA GLN A 210 -22.80 -3.78 28.16
C GLN A 210 -22.12 -4.77 27.21
N ILE A 211 -20.79 -4.76 27.16
CA ILE A 211 -20.01 -5.73 26.40
C ILE A 211 -19.45 -6.76 27.39
N THR A 212 -19.68 -8.04 27.13
CA THR A 212 -19.02 -9.15 27.81
C THR A 212 -17.95 -9.73 26.90
N PHE A 213 -16.75 -9.97 27.42
CA PHE A 213 -15.67 -10.69 26.73
C PHE A 213 -15.13 -11.78 27.67
N MET A 214 -15.14 -13.05 27.22
CA MET A 214 -14.72 -14.22 28.01
C MET A 214 -15.32 -14.24 29.45
N GLY A 215 -16.61 -13.91 29.56
CA GLY A 215 -17.34 -13.84 30.83
C GLY A 215 -17.12 -12.56 31.66
N VAL A 216 -16.15 -11.72 31.31
CA VAL A 216 -15.90 -10.42 31.97
C VAL A 216 -16.71 -9.33 31.30
N SER A 217 -17.61 -8.67 32.05
CA SER A 217 -18.43 -7.56 31.54
C SER A 217 -17.84 -6.19 31.81
N THR A 218 -17.99 -5.27 30.87
CA THR A 218 -17.73 -3.84 31.07
C THR A 218 -18.74 -3.21 32.04
N PRO A 219 -18.45 -2.02 32.59
CA PRO A 219 -19.50 -1.11 33.03
C PRO A 219 -20.54 -0.86 31.91
N PRO A 220 -21.80 -0.55 32.24
CA PRO A 220 -22.79 -0.21 31.24
C PRO A 220 -22.53 1.18 30.65
N PHE A 221 -22.45 1.26 29.33
CA PHE A 221 -22.34 2.49 28.56
C PHE A 221 -23.74 3.08 28.32
N PRO A 222 -23.94 4.41 28.42
CA PRO A 222 -25.25 5.02 28.21
C PRO A 222 -25.73 4.84 26.76
N SER A 223 -24.82 5.02 25.80
CA SER A 223 -25.01 4.71 24.39
C SER A 223 -23.66 4.33 23.76
N ILE A 224 -23.67 3.34 22.88
CA ILE A 224 -22.60 3.03 21.91
C ILE A 224 -23.22 3.06 20.53
N SER A 225 -22.52 3.61 19.53
CA SER A 225 -22.87 3.40 18.13
C SER A 225 -21.78 2.69 17.36
N PHE A 226 -22.18 1.79 16.47
CA PHE A 226 -21.32 0.99 15.59
C PHE A 226 -21.84 1.12 14.14
N PRO A 227 -20.99 1.03 13.11
CA PRO A 227 -21.46 1.05 11.74
C PRO A 227 -22.01 -0.34 11.34
N LEU A 228 -23.02 -0.36 10.47
CA LEU A 228 -23.61 -1.59 9.91
C LEU A 228 -22.87 -2.07 8.64
N SER A 229 -22.01 -1.22 8.07
CA SER A 229 -21.20 -1.49 6.89
C SER A 229 -19.85 -0.77 7.02
N ASN A 230 -19.02 -0.74 5.96
CA ASN A 230 -17.74 -0.02 5.96
C ASN A 230 -17.89 1.52 5.80
N ALA A 231 -19.06 2.09 6.11
CA ALA A 231 -19.35 3.52 5.98
C ALA A 231 -18.60 4.41 7.01
N ARG A 232 -18.31 5.65 6.64
CA ARG A 232 -17.59 6.63 7.48
C ARG A 232 -18.55 7.35 8.42
N LYS A 233 -18.41 7.17 9.74
CA LYS A 233 -19.29 7.81 10.73
C LYS A 233 -18.55 8.62 11.79
N THR A 234 -18.98 9.86 12.03
CA THR A 234 -18.55 10.70 13.15
C THR A 234 -18.78 10.02 14.50
N GLY A 235 -17.79 10.08 15.40
CA GLY A 235 -17.87 9.53 16.74
C GLY A 235 -16.52 9.37 17.45
N LEU A 236 -16.57 8.98 18.72
CA LEU A 236 -15.38 8.51 19.45
C LEU A 236 -14.95 7.14 18.90
N LEU A 237 -13.69 7.02 18.51
CA LEU A 237 -13.07 5.74 18.22
C LEU A 237 -12.58 5.09 19.53
N PRO A 238 -12.43 3.75 19.59
CA PRO A 238 -11.93 3.08 20.78
C PRO A 238 -10.55 3.60 21.21
N PRO A 239 -10.29 3.76 22.52
CA PRO A 239 -9.04 4.30 23.00
C PRO A 239 -7.85 3.35 22.74
N VAL A 240 -6.73 3.98 22.40
CA VAL A 240 -5.44 3.37 22.08
C VAL A 240 -4.54 3.53 23.31
N VAL A 241 -4.29 2.42 23.99
CA VAL A 241 -3.47 2.36 25.22
C VAL A 241 -2.13 1.71 24.93
N GLY A 242 -1.04 2.36 25.34
CA GLY A 242 0.33 1.89 25.15
C GLY A 242 1.19 2.14 26.39
N ILE A 243 2.33 1.44 26.46
CA ILE A 243 3.36 1.72 27.46
C ILE A 243 4.71 1.74 26.75
N ASP A 244 5.51 2.79 26.95
CA ASP A 244 6.88 2.86 26.43
C ASP A 244 7.90 3.49 27.40
N SER A 245 9.18 3.26 27.12
CA SER A 245 10.29 3.69 27.97
C SER A 245 10.48 5.22 28.04
N VAL A 246 10.06 5.97 27.02
CA VAL A 246 10.26 7.42 26.86
C VAL A 246 9.09 8.22 27.42
N ASN A 247 7.85 7.92 27.02
CA ASN A 247 6.65 8.69 27.37
C ASN A 247 5.90 8.11 28.58
N GLY A 248 6.15 6.84 28.92
CA GLY A 248 5.53 6.13 30.04
C GLY A 248 4.23 5.43 29.64
N PHE A 249 3.19 5.61 30.43
CA PHE A 249 1.85 5.11 30.10
C PHE A 249 1.16 6.12 29.16
N GLU A 250 0.76 5.66 27.98
CA GLU A 250 0.09 6.46 26.95
C GLU A 250 -1.40 6.07 26.83
N VAL A 251 -2.29 7.07 26.75
CA VAL A 251 -3.69 6.87 26.36
C VAL A 251 -4.07 7.92 25.31
N THR A 252 -4.37 7.45 24.10
CA THR A 252 -4.94 8.26 23.02
C THR A 252 -6.43 7.94 22.86
N THR A 253 -7.27 8.97 22.80
CA THR A 253 -8.73 8.82 22.58
C THR A 253 -9.14 9.57 21.32
N PRO A 254 -9.15 8.94 20.14
CA PRO A 254 -9.49 9.63 18.90
C PRO A 254 -10.99 9.93 18.80
N TYR A 255 -11.32 11.14 18.36
CA TYR A 255 -12.64 11.53 17.87
C TYR A 255 -12.55 11.76 16.37
N TYR A 256 -13.24 10.93 15.59
CA TYR A 256 -13.34 11.07 14.15
C TYR A 256 -14.58 11.90 13.80
N TRP A 257 -14.43 12.82 12.86
CA TRP A 257 -15.45 13.75 12.38
C TRP A 257 -15.53 13.65 10.86
N ASN A 258 -16.56 12.97 10.37
CA ASN A 258 -16.98 13.07 8.99
C ASN A 258 -17.65 14.44 8.80
N ILE A 259 -16.98 15.35 8.09
CA ILE A 259 -17.45 16.73 7.88
C ILE A 259 -18.31 16.78 6.61
N ALA A 260 -17.89 16.07 5.57
CA ALA A 260 -18.59 15.87 4.31
C ALA A 260 -18.04 14.61 3.61
N PRO A 261 -18.71 14.02 2.61
CA PRO A 261 -18.22 12.82 1.90
C PRO A 261 -16.80 12.94 1.31
N ASN A 262 -16.36 14.17 1.06
CA ASN A 262 -15.05 14.57 0.55
C ASN A 262 -14.09 15.15 1.60
N ARG A 263 -14.47 15.29 2.88
CA ARG A 263 -13.68 15.98 3.92
C ARG A 263 -13.89 15.35 5.30
N ASP A 264 -12.81 15.01 5.99
CA ASP A 264 -12.86 14.51 7.38
C ASP A 264 -11.73 15.05 8.26
N ALA A 265 -11.95 14.98 9.57
CA ALA A 265 -10.97 15.31 10.60
C ALA A 265 -10.92 14.23 11.69
N THR A 266 -9.75 14.04 12.30
CA THR A 266 -9.56 13.21 13.49
C THR A 266 -8.81 14.00 14.54
N LEU A 267 -9.41 14.23 15.71
CA LEU A 267 -8.74 14.82 16.87
C LEU A 267 -8.35 13.69 17.81
N TYR A 268 -7.07 13.51 18.11
CA TYR A 268 -6.54 12.39 18.90
C TYR A 268 -5.73 12.87 20.12
N PRO A 269 -6.40 13.48 21.14
CA PRO A 269 -5.77 13.82 22.41
C PRO A 269 -5.09 12.58 23.02
N THR A 270 -3.81 12.75 23.37
CA THR A 270 -2.90 11.72 23.86
C THR A 270 -2.28 12.16 25.18
N PHE A 271 -2.70 11.53 26.26
CA PHE A 271 -2.06 11.65 27.57
C PHE A 271 -0.82 10.77 27.63
N MET A 272 0.29 11.31 28.12
CA MET A 272 1.58 10.63 28.31
C MET A 272 2.07 10.85 29.73
N SER A 273 2.14 9.79 30.53
CA SER A 273 2.34 9.91 31.99
C SER A 273 3.64 10.60 32.42
N LYS A 274 4.67 10.62 31.56
CA LYS A 274 5.94 11.31 31.84
C LYS A 274 6.05 12.73 31.26
N ARG A 275 5.17 13.11 30.31
CA ARG A 275 5.27 14.39 29.57
C ARG A 275 4.14 15.35 29.84
N GLY A 276 2.89 14.95 29.60
CA GLY A 276 1.76 15.88 29.53
C GLY A 276 0.63 15.36 28.63
N ILE A 277 -0.09 16.28 27.98
CA ILE A 277 -1.16 15.98 27.02
C ILE A 277 -0.81 16.61 25.68
N ASN A 278 -0.66 15.78 24.65
CA ASN A 278 -0.56 16.24 23.26
C ASN A 278 -1.96 16.19 22.62
N LEU A 279 -2.41 17.28 22.00
CA LEU A 279 -3.55 17.31 21.10
C LEU A 279 -3.04 17.21 19.66
N GLY A 280 -3.15 16.00 19.10
CA GLY A 280 -2.94 15.76 17.68
C GLY A 280 -4.22 15.90 16.87
N THR A 281 -4.09 16.39 15.64
CA THR A 281 -5.19 16.59 14.69
C THR A 281 -4.74 16.19 13.28
N GLU A 282 -5.54 15.38 12.61
CA GLU A 282 -5.43 15.03 11.19
C GLU A 282 -6.67 15.59 10.47
N PHE A 283 -6.49 16.25 9.31
CA PHE A 283 -7.57 16.76 8.48
C PHE A 283 -7.29 16.44 7.01
N ARG A 284 -8.26 15.86 6.31
CA ARG A 284 -8.11 15.36 4.93
C ARG A 284 -9.24 15.86 4.04
N TYR A 285 -8.92 16.10 2.77
CA TYR A 285 -9.85 16.62 1.78
C TYR A 285 -9.57 16.08 0.37
N LEU A 286 -10.64 15.90 -0.43
CA LEU A 286 -10.59 15.34 -1.78
C LEU A 286 -11.65 15.99 -2.68
N GLU A 287 -11.27 17.04 -3.41
CA GLU A 287 -12.09 17.71 -4.42
C GLU A 287 -11.70 17.27 -5.84
N PRO A 288 -12.55 17.51 -6.86
CA PRO A 288 -12.27 17.08 -8.25
C PRO A 288 -10.99 17.65 -8.88
N THR A 289 -10.43 18.73 -8.31
CA THR A 289 -9.19 19.37 -8.77
C THR A 289 -8.08 19.40 -7.73
N TYR A 290 -8.32 19.04 -6.47
CA TYR A 290 -7.28 19.07 -5.44
C TYR A 290 -7.53 18.12 -4.27
N SER A 291 -6.47 17.62 -3.66
CA SER A 291 -6.52 16.71 -2.52
C SER A 291 -5.41 17.03 -1.52
N GLY A 292 -5.53 16.52 -0.30
CA GLY A 292 -4.45 16.63 0.67
C GLY A 292 -4.78 16.21 2.09
N GLU A 293 -3.74 16.27 2.90
CA GLU A 293 -3.72 15.98 4.33
C GLU A 293 -2.98 17.12 5.06
N ILE A 294 -3.53 17.53 6.20
CA ILE A 294 -2.91 18.44 7.15
C ILE A 294 -2.91 17.74 8.50
N ARG A 295 -1.72 17.48 9.03
CA ARG A 295 -1.52 17.02 10.40
C ARG A 295 -0.88 18.10 11.23
N ALA A 296 -1.44 18.36 12.41
CA ALA A 296 -0.90 19.27 13.41
C ALA A 296 -0.97 18.62 14.80
N ASP A 297 0.18 18.48 15.45
CA ASP A 297 0.29 18.01 16.84
C ASP A 297 0.77 19.17 17.72
N TYR A 298 0.07 19.42 18.84
CA TYR A 298 0.43 20.46 19.82
C TYR A 298 0.44 19.91 21.24
N MET A 299 1.52 20.15 21.98
CA MET A 299 1.68 19.74 23.38
C MET A 299 2.17 20.92 24.21
N PRO A 300 1.31 21.55 25.03
CA PRO A 300 1.77 22.51 26.02
C PRO A 300 2.54 21.79 27.14
N ASP A 301 3.56 22.43 27.70
CA ASP A 301 4.35 21.95 28.84
C ASP A 301 4.84 20.48 28.72
N ASP A 302 5.89 20.24 27.93
CA ASP A 302 6.61 18.97 27.97
C ASP A 302 7.48 18.87 29.24
N LYS A 303 7.00 18.14 30.25
CA LYS A 303 7.69 17.96 31.54
C LYS A 303 9.06 17.30 31.47
N LEU A 304 9.46 16.73 30.34
CA LEU A 304 10.82 16.23 30.12
C LEU A 304 11.73 17.26 29.43
N ARG A 305 11.17 18.33 28.83
CA ARG A 305 11.88 19.29 27.97
C ARG A 305 11.71 20.77 28.36
N ASP A 306 10.84 21.07 29.32
CA ASP A 306 10.56 22.40 29.89
C ASP A 306 10.20 23.44 28.80
N ARG A 307 9.25 23.07 27.92
CA ARG A 307 8.79 23.90 26.78
C ARG A 307 7.48 23.38 26.17
N ASP A 308 6.76 24.27 25.49
CA ASP A 308 5.71 23.89 24.53
C ASP A 308 6.33 23.27 23.27
N ARG A 309 5.67 22.25 22.70
CA ARG A 309 6.17 21.49 21.55
C ARG A 309 5.09 21.24 20.52
N TRP A 310 5.46 21.32 19.25
CA TRP A 310 4.50 21.21 18.15
C TRP A 310 5.14 20.64 16.89
N GLY A 311 4.31 20.04 16.04
CA GLY A 311 4.70 19.54 14.73
C GLY A 311 3.58 19.75 13.73
N VAL A 312 3.93 20.15 12.51
CA VAL A 312 3.00 20.34 11.39
C VAL A 312 3.57 19.64 10.17
N TRP A 313 2.76 18.79 9.54
CA TRP A 313 3.03 18.12 8.29
C TRP A 313 1.85 18.36 7.37
N THR A 314 2.09 18.92 6.17
CA THR A 314 1.07 19.05 5.14
C THR A 314 1.53 18.38 3.87
N HIS A 315 0.56 17.83 3.14
CA HIS A 315 0.70 17.40 1.77
C HIS A 315 -0.54 17.86 1.01
N HIS A 316 -0.35 18.62 -0.06
CA HIS A 316 -1.41 19.16 -0.90
C HIS A 316 -1.05 18.96 -2.37
N GLU A 317 -1.98 18.41 -3.14
CA GLU A 317 -1.88 18.28 -4.59
C GLU A 317 -3.02 19.04 -5.26
N GLN A 318 -2.70 19.80 -6.31
CA GLN A 318 -3.64 20.63 -7.07
C GLN A 318 -3.44 20.38 -8.56
N ARG A 319 -4.52 20.16 -9.29
CA ARG A 319 -4.58 20.25 -10.75
C ARG A 319 -5.19 21.60 -11.13
N PHE A 320 -4.52 22.35 -11.98
CA PHE A 320 -5.05 23.60 -12.54
C PHE A 320 -5.66 23.35 -13.93
N ASP A 321 -6.49 24.28 -14.43
CA ASP A 321 -6.75 24.30 -15.87
C ASP A 321 -5.53 24.89 -16.58
N ALA A 322 -4.93 24.07 -17.44
CA ALA A 322 -3.70 24.39 -18.16
C ALA A 322 -3.97 25.16 -19.47
N LYS A 323 -5.21 25.09 -19.98
CA LYS A 323 -5.61 25.66 -21.28
C LYS A 323 -5.40 27.18 -21.40
N PRO A 324 -5.70 28.03 -20.38
CA PRO A 324 -5.50 29.47 -20.49
C PRO A 324 -4.03 29.89 -20.65
N LEU A 325 -3.09 28.98 -20.38
CA LEU A 325 -1.64 29.19 -20.48
C LEU A 325 -1.00 28.51 -21.70
N GLY A 326 -1.78 27.83 -22.55
CA GLY A 326 -1.26 27.04 -23.68
C GLY A 326 -0.51 25.76 -23.25
N LEU A 327 -0.78 25.27 -22.04
CA LEU A 327 -0.15 24.08 -21.47
C LEU A 327 -1.10 22.87 -21.56
N ASP A 328 -0.53 21.66 -21.73
CA ASP A 328 -1.28 20.41 -21.72
C ASP A 328 -1.63 19.97 -20.30
N SER A 329 -0.73 20.23 -19.35
CA SER A 329 -0.95 20.04 -17.93
C SER A 329 -0.24 21.10 -17.09
N LEU A 330 -0.83 21.39 -15.93
CA LEU A 330 -0.25 22.21 -14.87
C LEU A 330 -0.71 21.63 -13.52
N THR A 331 0.22 21.20 -12.69
CA THR A 331 -0.05 20.62 -11.36
C THR A 331 0.81 21.29 -10.29
N GLY A 332 0.22 21.51 -9.12
CA GLY A 332 0.87 22.00 -7.92
C GLY A 332 1.05 20.88 -6.89
N THR A 333 2.18 20.90 -6.20
CA THR A 333 2.39 20.18 -4.93
C THR A 333 2.84 21.20 -3.89
N LEU A 334 2.31 21.12 -2.66
CA LEU A 334 2.81 21.88 -1.51
C LEU A 334 2.99 20.94 -0.32
N ASN A 335 4.21 20.90 0.22
CA ASN A 335 4.57 20.19 1.43
C ASN A 335 5.14 21.17 2.45
N ILE A 336 4.59 21.22 3.67
CA ILE A 336 5.13 21.98 4.80
C ILE A 336 5.39 21.01 5.93
N ASN A 337 6.66 20.87 6.33
CA ASN A 337 7.09 19.94 7.35
C ASN A 337 7.95 20.70 8.37
N ARG A 338 7.39 21.00 9.55
CA ARG A 338 8.02 21.81 10.58
C ARG A 338 7.77 21.26 11.98
N VAL A 339 8.74 21.42 12.87
CA VAL A 339 8.65 21.02 14.28
C VAL A 339 9.28 22.09 15.19
N SER A 340 8.89 22.07 16.47
CA SER A 340 9.35 23.00 17.51
C SER A 340 10.83 22.92 17.84
N ASP A 341 11.46 21.75 17.72
CA ASP A 341 12.79 21.49 18.28
C ASP A 341 13.58 20.40 17.54
N ASP A 342 14.90 20.50 17.62
CA ASP A 342 15.88 19.57 17.03
C ASP A 342 15.74 18.10 17.48
N ASP A 343 15.16 17.87 18.66
CA ASP A 343 15.02 16.54 19.24
C ASP A 343 13.65 15.90 18.94
N TYR A 344 12.76 16.57 18.19
CA TYR A 344 11.37 16.15 18.02
C TYR A 344 11.22 14.70 17.52
N TRP A 345 12.02 14.33 16.53
CA TRP A 345 12.09 13.00 15.93
C TRP A 345 12.53 11.88 16.89
N ARG A 346 13.28 12.19 17.95
CA ARG A 346 13.72 11.20 18.96
C ARG A 346 12.63 10.97 20.02
N ASP A 347 11.88 12.01 20.32
CA ASP A 347 10.93 12.05 21.43
C ASP A 347 9.52 11.57 21.07
N PHE A 348 9.08 11.77 19.81
CA PHE A 348 7.76 11.37 19.33
C PHE A 348 7.84 10.29 18.24
N THR A 349 7.61 9.03 18.61
CA THR A 349 7.62 7.87 17.70
C THR A 349 6.41 7.74 16.78
N ARG A 350 5.45 8.68 16.85
CA ARG A 350 4.20 8.67 16.07
C ARG A 350 4.21 9.61 14.86
N THR A 351 5.35 10.20 14.51
CA THR A 351 5.53 11.08 13.33
C THR A 351 5.37 10.33 12.00
N PRO A 352 5.20 11.04 10.85
CA PRO A 352 5.15 10.40 9.53
C PRO A 352 6.42 9.61 9.15
N SER A 353 7.58 10.00 9.72
CA SER A 353 8.85 9.26 9.62
C SER A 353 9.56 9.24 10.98
N LEU A 354 10.17 8.11 11.32
CA LEU A 354 10.78 7.81 12.64
C LEU A 354 12.21 8.35 12.82
N THR A 355 12.89 8.71 11.73
CA THR A 355 14.33 9.05 11.74
C THR A 355 14.68 10.27 10.89
N GLN A 356 13.69 10.93 10.30
CA GLN A 356 13.91 12.04 9.36
C GLN A 356 14.35 13.32 10.07
N ARG A 357 15.64 13.63 9.99
CA ARG A 357 16.26 14.87 10.47
C ARG A 357 16.32 16.00 9.43
N LEU A 358 15.93 15.74 8.19
CA LEU A 358 15.84 16.74 7.11
C LEU A 358 14.37 16.92 6.72
N LEU A 359 13.70 17.93 7.28
CA LEU A 359 12.30 18.22 6.98
C LEU A 359 12.23 19.17 5.79
N ALA A 360 11.94 18.60 4.61
CA ALA A 360 11.74 19.36 3.38
C ALA A 360 10.42 20.13 3.42
N ASN A 361 10.48 21.41 3.12
CA ASN A 361 9.34 22.29 2.90
C ASN A 361 9.43 22.75 1.45
N ASP A 362 8.49 22.35 0.60
CA ASP A 362 8.53 22.78 -0.80
C ASP A 362 7.17 23.02 -1.45
N GLY A 363 7.14 24.06 -2.28
CA GLY A 363 6.10 24.30 -3.27
C GLY A 363 6.66 23.99 -4.66
N ILE A 364 5.94 23.19 -5.45
CA ILE A 364 6.32 22.81 -6.81
C ILE A 364 5.14 23.08 -7.74
N LEU A 365 5.36 23.79 -8.84
CA LEU A 365 4.46 23.82 -10.00
C LEU A 365 5.14 23.05 -11.13
N ARG A 366 4.51 21.98 -11.64
CA ARG A 366 4.98 21.19 -12.79
C ARG A 366 4.09 21.45 -14.00
N TRP A 367 4.68 21.51 -15.19
CA TRP A 367 3.98 21.81 -16.43
C TRP A 367 4.45 20.92 -17.59
N THR A 368 3.59 20.75 -18.60
CA THR A 368 3.92 20.08 -19.87
C THR A 368 3.31 20.80 -21.06
N SER A 369 4.00 20.78 -22.20
CA SER A 369 3.51 21.29 -23.49
C SER A 369 4.22 20.56 -24.64
N GLY A 370 3.54 19.59 -25.26
CA GLY A 370 4.11 18.71 -26.28
C GLY A 370 5.34 17.95 -25.80
N ASP A 371 6.47 18.13 -26.52
CA ASP A 371 7.76 17.51 -26.20
C ASP A 371 8.49 18.18 -24.99
N TRP A 372 7.93 19.26 -24.43
CA TRP A 372 8.47 19.97 -23.27
C TRP A 372 7.77 19.57 -21.97
N SER A 373 8.57 19.48 -20.91
CA SER A 373 8.13 19.43 -19.51
C SER A 373 9.00 20.35 -18.65
N GLY A 374 8.55 20.71 -17.45
CA GLY A 374 9.39 21.44 -16.51
C GLY A 374 8.75 21.65 -15.15
N MET A 375 9.49 22.29 -14.25
CA MET A 375 8.96 22.72 -12.95
C MET A 375 9.50 24.08 -12.50
N ALA A 376 8.70 24.79 -11.72
CA ALA A 376 9.17 25.86 -10.84
C ALA A 376 9.00 25.39 -9.39
N ARG A 377 10.05 25.52 -8.57
CA ARG A 377 10.11 24.99 -7.21
C ARG A 377 10.73 26.01 -6.25
N ALA A 378 10.17 26.08 -5.05
CA ALA A 378 10.82 26.68 -3.89
C ALA A 378 10.99 25.58 -2.84
N LEU A 379 12.22 25.32 -2.40
CA LEU A 379 12.57 24.26 -1.46
C LEU A 379 13.40 24.84 -0.31
N SER A 380 12.99 24.54 0.92
CA SER A 380 13.70 24.90 2.16
C SER A 380 13.73 23.75 3.17
N TYR A 381 14.86 23.54 3.86
CA TYR A 381 15.02 22.46 4.83
C TYR A 381 15.11 22.94 6.28
N GLN A 382 14.23 22.42 7.16
CA GLN A 382 14.52 22.42 8.59
C GLN A 382 15.41 21.21 8.90
N THR A 383 16.69 21.46 9.18
CA THR A 383 17.69 20.43 9.53
C THR A 383 17.77 20.30 11.06
N LEU A 384 17.36 19.15 11.58
CA LEU A 384 17.30 18.85 13.01
C LEU A 384 18.69 18.42 13.52
N GLN A 385 19.32 19.27 14.32
CA GLN A 385 20.69 19.08 14.80
C GLN A 385 20.77 18.11 15.99
N TYR A 386 21.97 17.58 16.23
CA TYR A 386 22.24 16.72 17.38
C TYR A 386 23.75 16.73 17.64
N ALA A 387 24.19 17.25 18.79
CA ALA A 387 25.61 17.55 19.03
C ALA A 387 26.58 16.35 18.84
N PRO A 388 26.24 15.09 19.22
CA PRO A 388 27.08 13.92 18.93
C PRO A 388 27.09 13.45 17.46
N SER A 389 26.22 13.99 16.61
CA SER A 389 26.13 13.66 15.17
C SER A 389 25.47 14.84 14.42
N PRO A 390 26.19 15.96 14.24
CA PRO A 390 25.68 17.11 13.51
C PRO A 390 25.45 16.77 12.04
N ILE A 391 24.50 17.42 11.41
CA ILE A 391 24.25 17.30 9.96
C ILE A 391 24.55 18.66 9.33
N LEU A 392 25.43 18.68 8.32
CA LEU A 392 25.62 19.86 7.48
C LEU A 392 24.31 20.11 6.71
N PRO A 393 23.62 21.25 6.89
CA PRO A 393 22.37 21.52 6.19
C PRO A 393 22.60 21.55 4.67
N PRO A 394 21.75 20.88 3.87
CA PRO A 394 21.75 21.08 2.42
C PRO A 394 21.33 22.52 2.08
N TYR A 395 21.74 23.00 0.92
CA TYR A 395 21.31 24.31 0.41
C TYR A 395 19.80 24.32 0.10
N ASP A 396 19.14 25.38 0.56
CA ASP A 396 17.79 25.76 0.13
C ASP A 396 17.84 26.19 -1.35
N ARG A 397 16.77 25.91 -2.12
CA ARG A 397 16.66 26.25 -3.55
C ARG A 397 15.50 27.19 -3.79
N LEU A 398 15.80 28.48 -3.92
CA LEU A 398 14.83 29.57 -3.78
C LEU A 398 15.05 30.66 -4.86
N PRO A 399 14.59 30.45 -6.11
CA PRO A 399 13.89 29.28 -6.63
C PRO A 399 14.82 28.27 -7.33
N GLN A 400 14.27 27.11 -7.68
CA GLN A 400 14.73 26.22 -8.75
C GLN A 400 13.71 26.25 -9.90
N ILE A 401 14.15 26.36 -11.15
CA ILE A 401 13.31 26.33 -12.35
C ILE A 401 13.97 25.39 -13.36
N THR A 402 13.24 24.41 -13.88
CA THR A 402 13.71 23.50 -14.94
C THR A 402 12.83 23.56 -16.17
N ALA A 403 13.45 23.32 -17.32
CA ALA A 403 12.77 23.04 -18.57
C ALA A 403 13.52 21.93 -19.32
N ASP A 404 12.79 20.89 -19.67
CA ASP A 404 13.29 19.62 -20.20
C ASP A 404 12.57 19.32 -21.52
N TYR A 405 13.33 19.25 -22.62
CA TYR A 405 12.83 18.87 -23.95
C TYR A 405 13.32 17.47 -24.31
N ASN A 406 12.43 16.59 -24.74
CA ASN A 406 12.77 15.21 -25.10
C ASN A 406 12.11 14.83 -26.42
N LYS A 407 12.93 14.56 -27.45
CA LYS A 407 12.46 14.12 -28.77
C LYS A 407 13.09 12.80 -29.17
N TYR A 408 12.29 11.74 -29.12
CA TYR A 408 12.66 10.40 -29.54
C TYR A 408 12.35 10.17 -31.02
N ASP A 409 13.13 9.30 -31.69
CA ASP A 409 13.03 8.96 -33.12
C ASP A 409 12.88 10.16 -34.08
N TRP A 410 13.63 11.24 -33.82
CA TRP A 410 13.77 12.35 -34.75
C TRP A 410 14.70 11.96 -35.91
N ASN A 411 14.14 11.25 -36.90
CA ASN A 411 14.87 10.63 -38.02
C ASN A 411 15.88 9.55 -37.55
N GLY A 412 15.49 8.72 -36.58
CA GLY A 412 16.36 7.71 -35.96
C GLY A 412 17.40 8.28 -34.98
N PHE A 413 17.22 9.51 -34.51
CA PHE A 413 17.98 10.09 -33.40
C PHE A 413 17.08 10.42 -32.23
N ASP A 414 17.58 10.19 -31.01
CA ASP A 414 16.95 10.72 -29.80
C ASP A 414 17.74 11.94 -29.33
N PHE A 415 17.04 13.05 -29.12
CA PHE A 415 17.61 14.30 -28.62
C PHE A 415 16.97 14.68 -27.28
N THR A 416 17.80 15.02 -26.30
CA THR A 416 17.34 15.59 -25.03
C THR A 416 18.03 16.92 -24.77
N LEU A 417 17.32 17.84 -24.12
CA LEU A 417 17.88 19.06 -23.55
C LEU A 417 17.27 19.28 -22.17
N ASN A 418 18.07 19.05 -21.12
CA ASN A 418 17.70 19.32 -19.74
C ASN A 418 18.30 20.67 -19.32
N THR A 419 17.51 21.55 -18.72
CA THR A 419 17.99 22.85 -18.22
C THR A 419 17.54 23.09 -16.78
N ASP A 420 18.43 23.71 -15.99
CA ASP A 420 18.19 24.03 -14.57
C ASP A 420 18.74 25.43 -14.26
N TYR A 421 17.86 26.31 -13.79
CA TYR A 421 18.22 27.54 -13.09
C TYR A 421 17.96 27.33 -11.60
N SER A 422 18.98 27.45 -10.77
CA SER A 422 18.84 27.29 -9.31
C SER A 422 19.54 28.44 -8.58
N ARG A 423 18.83 29.13 -7.68
CA ARG A 423 19.45 29.97 -6.65
C ARG A 423 19.56 29.20 -5.33
N PHE A 424 20.78 29.08 -4.84
CA PHE A 424 21.13 28.36 -3.63
C PHE A 424 21.30 29.31 -2.45
N ARG A 425 20.74 28.94 -1.29
CA ARG A 425 20.93 29.64 -0.01
C ARG A 425 21.37 28.70 1.11
N GLY A 426 22.40 29.11 1.84
CA GLY A 426 22.95 28.35 2.95
C GLY A 426 22.13 28.47 4.25
N PRO A 427 22.52 27.70 5.29
CA PRO A 427 22.02 27.90 6.65
C PRO A 427 22.41 29.28 7.20
N SER A 428 21.71 29.75 8.23
CA SER A 428 21.97 31.05 8.85
C SER A 428 23.39 31.16 9.45
N GLN A 429 23.94 32.37 9.51
CA GLN A 429 25.31 32.61 10.02
C GLN A 429 25.56 32.03 11.42
N ALA A 430 24.56 32.02 12.31
CA ALA A 430 24.67 31.41 13.63
C ALA A 430 24.88 29.88 13.54
N LEU A 431 24.19 29.21 12.63
CA LEU A 431 24.37 27.78 12.39
C LEU A 431 25.66 27.48 11.61
N GLN A 432 26.10 28.38 10.72
CA GLN A 432 27.43 28.28 10.09
C GLN A 432 28.56 28.38 11.12
N GLN A 433 28.46 29.28 12.11
CA GLN A 433 29.44 29.42 13.20
C GLN A 433 29.49 28.18 14.11
N GLN A 434 28.35 27.51 14.32
CA GLN A 434 28.27 26.24 15.05
C GLN A 434 28.82 25.05 14.25
N LEU A 435 28.78 25.11 12.92
CA LEU A 435 29.22 24.06 12.00
C LEU A 435 30.59 24.40 11.39
N ALA A 436 31.64 24.25 12.21
CA ALA A 436 33.03 24.41 11.80
C ALA A 436 33.35 23.50 10.58
N GLY A 437 33.36 24.10 9.39
CA GLY A 437 33.46 23.39 8.11
C GLY A 437 32.50 23.89 7.02
N TYR A 438 31.52 24.74 7.33
CA TYR A 438 30.73 25.44 6.30
C TYR A 438 31.53 26.61 5.70
N VAL A 439 31.94 26.49 4.44
CA VAL A 439 32.95 27.37 3.79
C VAL A 439 32.48 27.89 2.40
N GLN A 440 31.28 27.55 1.94
CA GLN A 440 30.83 27.83 0.57
C GLN A 440 29.80 28.97 0.48
N PRO A 441 29.88 29.86 -0.52
CA PRO A 441 28.99 31.02 -0.64
C PRO A 441 27.63 30.67 -1.26
N ASP A 442 26.62 31.49 -0.95
CA ASP A 442 25.36 31.52 -1.69
C ASP A 442 25.59 31.97 -3.14
N GLY A 443 24.67 31.60 -4.05
CA GLY A 443 24.82 31.93 -5.46
C GLY A 443 23.73 31.37 -6.37
N GLU A 444 23.86 31.66 -7.66
CA GLU A 444 22.98 31.23 -8.74
C GLU A 444 23.75 30.37 -9.73
N ARG A 445 23.08 29.35 -10.27
CA ARG A 445 23.59 28.45 -11.31
C ARG A 445 22.61 28.40 -12.47
N VAL A 446 23.12 28.57 -13.68
CA VAL A 446 22.46 28.20 -14.93
C VAL A 446 23.14 26.94 -15.46
N PHE A 447 22.37 25.91 -15.76
CA PHE A 447 22.85 24.62 -16.24
C PHE A 447 22.08 24.18 -17.49
N GLY A 448 22.80 23.57 -18.43
CA GLY A 448 22.23 22.92 -19.60
C GLY A 448 22.97 21.63 -19.93
N LEU A 449 22.22 20.56 -20.16
CA LEU A 449 22.72 19.28 -20.66
C LEU A 449 21.97 18.93 -21.93
N ALA A 450 22.61 19.13 -23.08
CA ALA A 450 22.14 18.61 -24.35
C ALA A 450 22.69 17.18 -24.54
N SER A 451 21.88 16.26 -25.06
CA SER A 451 22.34 14.96 -25.53
C SER A 451 21.72 14.56 -26.86
N LEU A 452 22.46 13.80 -27.66
CA LEU A 452 22.04 13.24 -28.93
C LEU A 452 22.55 11.80 -29.03
N SER A 453 21.64 10.84 -29.15
CA SER A 453 21.94 9.42 -29.35
C SER A 453 21.31 8.87 -30.62
N ARG A 454 21.85 7.76 -31.14
CA ARG A 454 21.29 7.04 -32.28
C ARG A 454 21.21 5.54 -31.97
N PRO A 455 20.05 5.00 -31.57
CA PRO A 455 19.91 3.58 -31.28
C PRO A 455 19.98 2.73 -32.56
N PHE A 456 20.93 1.79 -32.61
CA PHE A 456 20.94 0.70 -33.58
C PHE A 456 20.49 -0.57 -32.86
N LEU A 457 19.23 -0.95 -33.04
CA LEU A 457 18.58 -2.06 -32.34
C LEU A 457 18.26 -3.22 -33.29
N THR A 458 18.53 -4.44 -32.86
CA THR A 458 18.06 -5.69 -33.48
C THR A 458 17.48 -6.61 -32.39
N PRO A 459 16.75 -7.68 -32.74
CA PRO A 459 16.18 -8.60 -31.74
C PRO A 459 17.21 -9.24 -30.78
N GLY A 460 18.49 -9.31 -31.17
CA GLY A 460 19.56 -9.93 -30.37
C GLY A 460 20.77 -9.03 -30.10
N THR A 461 20.78 -7.77 -30.53
CA THR A 461 21.93 -6.86 -30.35
C THR A 461 21.49 -5.39 -30.24
N PHE A 462 22.21 -4.60 -29.46
CA PHE A 462 22.09 -3.14 -29.49
C PHE A 462 23.46 -2.46 -29.57
N VAL A 463 23.52 -1.32 -30.25
CA VAL A 463 24.64 -0.38 -30.23
C VAL A 463 24.06 1.04 -30.19
N ILE A 464 24.43 1.84 -29.20
CA ILE A 464 23.88 3.17 -28.97
C ILE A 464 25.04 4.15 -28.72
N PRO A 465 25.63 4.75 -29.78
CA PRO A 465 26.48 5.92 -29.65
C PRO A 465 25.65 7.11 -29.17
N LYS A 466 26.22 7.88 -28.25
CA LYS A 466 25.62 9.07 -27.65
C LYS A 466 26.69 10.15 -27.43
N VAL A 467 26.35 11.38 -27.77
CA VAL A 467 27.12 12.57 -27.40
C VAL A 467 26.33 13.43 -26.44
N MET A 468 27.01 14.06 -25.49
CA MET A 468 26.45 14.92 -24.47
C MET A 468 27.30 16.18 -24.37
N LEU A 469 26.67 17.33 -24.14
CA LEU A 469 27.34 18.58 -23.84
C LEU A 469 26.77 19.17 -22.55
N ASN A 470 27.57 19.09 -21.49
CA ASN A 470 27.28 19.71 -20.21
C ASN A 470 27.85 21.14 -20.22
N ALA A 471 26.98 22.13 -20.03
CA ALA A 471 27.34 23.54 -19.90
C ALA A 471 26.79 24.09 -18.58
N THR A 472 27.58 24.91 -17.89
CA THR A 472 27.19 25.48 -16.60
C THR A 472 27.82 26.85 -16.41
N ALA A 473 27.06 27.80 -15.89
CA ALA A 473 27.50 29.11 -15.48
C ALA A 473 27.05 29.38 -14.04
N TYR A 474 27.92 30.02 -13.26
CA TYR A 474 27.71 30.36 -11.85
C TYR A 474 27.92 31.84 -11.62
N GLN A 475 27.11 32.41 -10.72
CA GLN A 475 27.29 33.74 -10.14
C GLN A 475 27.20 33.61 -8.62
N PHE A 476 28.21 34.08 -7.89
CA PHE A 476 28.28 33.95 -6.43
C PHE A 476 27.93 35.28 -5.76
N ASP A 477 27.25 35.21 -4.61
CA ASP A 477 26.91 36.38 -3.78
C ASP A 477 28.13 36.92 -3.01
N ALA A 478 29.16 36.09 -2.83
CA ALA A 478 30.45 36.46 -2.25
C ALA A 478 31.61 35.81 -3.04
N PRO A 479 32.81 36.41 -3.06
CA PRO A 479 33.99 35.82 -3.69
C PRO A 479 34.33 34.42 -3.14
N LEU A 480 34.68 33.49 -4.03
CA LEU A 480 35.16 32.16 -3.63
C LEU A 480 36.44 32.26 -2.80
N LEU A 481 36.50 31.58 -1.65
CA LEU A 481 37.66 31.60 -0.75
C LEU A 481 38.91 30.89 -1.33
N THR A 482 38.75 30.13 -2.42
CA THR A 482 39.82 29.43 -3.13
C THR A 482 40.63 30.35 -4.06
N ASN A 483 39.97 31.24 -4.80
CA ASN A 483 40.58 32.00 -5.89
C ASN A 483 40.05 33.45 -6.06
N GLY A 484 39.11 33.90 -5.22
CA GLY A 484 38.52 35.23 -5.27
C GLY A 484 37.51 35.49 -6.39
N ALA A 485 37.15 34.48 -7.19
CA ALA A 485 36.20 34.66 -8.29
C ALA A 485 34.76 34.85 -7.78
N THR A 486 34.01 35.73 -8.44
CA THR A 486 32.58 35.98 -8.20
C THR A 486 31.67 35.34 -9.24
N SER A 487 32.23 34.75 -10.30
CA SER A 487 31.51 33.96 -11.30
C SER A 487 32.42 32.88 -11.88
N ALA A 488 31.84 31.84 -12.46
CA ALA A 488 32.58 30.75 -13.10
C ALA A 488 31.78 30.11 -14.24
N THR A 489 32.46 29.48 -15.19
CA THR A 489 31.82 28.67 -16.24
C THR A 489 32.52 27.33 -16.42
N ARG A 490 31.76 26.30 -16.81
CA ARG A 490 32.25 24.96 -17.12
C ARG A 490 31.57 24.48 -18.40
N VAL A 491 32.37 23.93 -19.32
CA VAL A 491 31.87 23.16 -20.47
C VAL A 491 32.62 21.83 -20.56
N VAL A 492 31.86 20.74 -20.48
CA VAL A 492 32.33 19.35 -20.48
C VAL A 492 31.54 18.57 -21.54
N PRO A 493 32.15 18.21 -22.69
CA PRO A 493 31.57 17.25 -23.61
C PRO A 493 31.81 15.82 -23.12
N THR A 494 30.85 14.93 -23.32
CA THR A 494 30.98 13.49 -23.05
C THR A 494 30.55 12.70 -24.26
N PHE A 495 31.27 11.63 -24.57
CA PHE A 495 30.86 10.59 -25.51
C PHE A 495 30.64 9.29 -24.72
N SER A 496 29.53 8.61 -24.99
CA SER A 496 29.29 7.26 -24.51
C SER A 496 28.90 6.34 -25.67
N LEU A 497 29.26 5.06 -25.55
CA LEU A 497 28.89 4.00 -26.48
C LEU A 497 28.40 2.82 -25.66
N ASP A 498 27.09 2.62 -25.63
CA ASP A 498 26.47 1.43 -25.05
C ASP A 498 26.34 0.34 -26.11
N SER A 499 26.65 -0.89 -25.75
CA SER A 499 26.57 -2.01 -26.68
C SER A 499 26.35 -3.33 -25.95
N GLY A 500 25.61 -4.24 -26.57
CA GLY A 500 25.37 -5.55 -25.98
C GLY A 500 24.72 -6.52 -26.95
N MET A 501 24.73 -7.79 -26.54
CA MET A 501 24.13 -8.90 -27.28
C MET A 501 23.23 -9.69 -26.33
N ILE A 502 22.23 -10.37 -26.89
CA ILE A 502 21.31 -11.25 -26.18
C ILE A 502 21.36 -12.59 -26.91
N PHE A 503 22.05 -13.57 -26.32
CA PHE A 503 22.07 -14.94 -26.81
C PHE A 503 21.04 -15.76 -26.05
N GLU A 504 20.25 -16.56 -26.76
CA GLU A 504 19.29 -17.47 -26.16
C GLU A 504 19.59 -18.93 -26.49
N ARG A 505 19.29 -19.83 -25.56
CA ARG A 505 19.31 -21.28 -25.78
C ARG A 505 18.29 -21.99 -24.92
N ASP A 506 17.87 -23.16 -25.36
CA ASP A 506 17.21 -24.13 -24.49
C ASP A 506 18.21 -24.72 -23.49
N ALA A 507 17.76 -24.92 -22.26
CA ALA A 507 18.52 -25.52 -21.17
C ALA A 507 17.60 -26.41 -20.31
N SER A 508 18.19 -27.40 -19.65
CA SER A 508 17.52 -28.18 -18.61
C SER A 508 18.44 -28.31 -17.41
N TYR A 509 17.90 -28.00 -16.23
CA TYR A 509 18.64 -27.98 -14.97
C TYR A 509 17.78 -28.61 -13.88
N PHE A 510 18.32 -29.63 -13.19
CA PHE A 510 17.63 -30.39 -12.14
C PHE A 510 16.24 -30.91 -12.54
N GLY A 511 16.06 -31.26 -13.82
CA GLY A 511 14.80 -31.77 -14.37
C GLY A 511 13.80 -30.72 -14.85
N ARG A 512 14.05 -29.41 -14.66
CA ARG A 512 13.21 -28.31 -15.17
C ARG A 512 13.83 -27.71 -16.43
N ALA A 513 12.99 -27.49 -17.45
CA ALA A 513 13.36 -26.81 -18.69
C ALA A 513 13.36 -25.29 -18.52
N PHE A 514 14.25 -24.60 -19.23
CA PHE A 514 14.40 -23.15 -19.22
C PHE A 514 14.84 -22.62 -20.59
N ARG A 515 14.36 -21.43 -20.95
CA ARG A 515 15.04 -20.54 -21.90
C ARG A 515 16.16 -19.84 -21.13
N GLN A 516 17.42 -20.20 -21.38
CA GLN A 516 18.56 -19.49 -20.80
C GLN A 516 18.97 -18.33 -21.71
N THR A 517 19.12 -17.13 -21.14
CA THR A 517 19.77 -16.00 -21.81
C THR A 517 21.24 -15.89 -21.39
N LEU A 518 22.08 -15.34 -22.27
CA LEU A 518 23.42 -14.85 -21.94
C LEU A 518 23.59 -13.48 -22.60
N GLU A 519 23.82 -12.46 -21.78
CA GLU A 519 23.68 -11.05 -22.15
C GLU A 519 24.95 -10.26 -21.79
N PRO A 520 26.01 -10.34 -22.62
CA PRO A 520 27.18 -9.48 -22.47
C PRO A 520 26.86 -8.04 -22.86
N ARG A 521 27.34 -7.09 -22.04
CA ARG A 521 27.23 -5.64 -22.27
C ARG A 521 28.60 -4.98 -22.10
N ALA A 522 28.93 -4.08 -23.03
CA ALA A 522 30.13 -3.27 -23.03
C ALA A 522 29.74 -1.80 -23.20
N PHE A 523 30.12 -0.97 -22.22
CA PHE A 523 29.74 0.44 -22.15
C PHE A 523 30.97 1.31 -21.96
N TYR A 524 31.35 2.05 -23.01
CA TYR A 524 32.49 2.95 -23.01
C TYR A 524 32.05 4.39 -22.71
N VAL A 525 32.85 5.12 -21.92
CA VAL A 525 32.64 6.55 -21.60
C VAL A 525 33.94 7.31 -21.76
N TYR A 526 33.88 8.44 -22.48
CA TYR A 526 34.94 9.43 -22.57
C TYR A 526 34.43 10.84 -22.21
N THR A 527 34.98 11.40 -21.14
CA THR A 527 34.75 12.75 -20.61
C THR A 527 36.11 13.37 -20.29
N PRO A 528 36.54 14.47 -20.95
CA PRO A 528 37.87 15.03 -20.77
C PRO A 528 37.97 15.82 -19.45
N PHE A 529 39.17 15.87 -18.86
CA PHE A 529 39.39 16.61 -17.62
C PHE A 529 39.10 18.11 -17.75
N ARG A 530 38.35 18.60 -16.77
CA ARG A 530 38.17 20.02 -16.44
C ARG A 530 38.32 20.15 -14.92
N ASN A 531 39.23 21.02 -14.48
CA ASN A 531 39.37 21.36 -13.06
C ASN A 531 38.05 21.96 -12.55
N GLN A 532 37.53 21.39 -11.47
CA GLN A 532 36.27 21.77 -10.82
C GLN A 532 36.47 21.98 -9.31
N ASN A 533 37.72 21.96 -8.83
CA ASN A 533 38.05 21.93 -7.41
C ASN A 533 37.70 23.26 -6.71
N ASP A 534 37.83 24.38 -7.43
CA ASP A 534 37.47 25.70 -6.94
C ASP A 534 35.95 25.95 -6.90
N LEU A 535 35.15 25.15 -7.62
CA LEU A 535 33.70 25.34 -7.69
C LEU A 535 33.04 24.85 -6.38
N PRO A 536 31.99 25.52 -5.88
CA PRO A 536 31.18 25.00 -4.78
C PRO A 536 30.47 23.70 -5.17
N ASN A 537 29.82 23.08 -4.19
CA ASN A 537 29.00 21.88 -4.35
C ASN A 537 27.67 22.08 -3.62
N TYR A 538 26.65 22.51 -4.36
CA TYR A 538 25.32 22.79 -3.86
C TYR A 538 24.42 21.54 -3.86
N ASP A 539 24.54 20.68 -4.88
CA ASP A 539 23.64 19.54 -5.05
C ASP A 539 24.25 18.21 -5.53
N SER A 540 25.58 18.07 -5.60
CA SER A 540 26.21 16.83 -6.08
C SER A 540 26.69 15.93 -4.94
N ALA A 541 26.41 14.64 -5.08
CA ALA A 541 26.95 13.57 -4.23
C ALA A 541 27.52 12.45 -5.12
N ALA A 542 28.27 11.50 -4.53
CA ALA A 542 28.71 10.33 -5.26
C ALA A 542 27.54 9.36 -5.45
N ASN A 543 27.44 8.73 -6.61
CA ASN A 543 26.48 7.64 -6.83
C ASN A 543 27.04 6.34 -6.23
N ASP A 544 26.24 5.65 -5.41
CA ASP A 544 26.53 4.29 -4.92
C ASP A 544 26.97 3.38 -6.08
N PHE A 545 28.10 2.69 -5.97
CA PHE A 545 28.57 1.77 -7.02
C PHE A 545 27.73 0.48 -7.01
N SER A 546 26.97 0.25 -8.08
CA SER A 546 25.97 -0.82 -8.14
C SER A 546 25.61 -1.20 -9.58
N PHE A 547 24.86 -2.29 -9.77
CA PHE A 547 24.36 -2.68 -11.10
C PHE A 547 23.45 -1.63 -11.76
N ALA A 548 22.87 -0.69 -10.99
CA ALA A 548 22.07 0.42 -11.53
C ALA A 548 22.94 1.59 -12.03
N THR A 549 24.15 1.75 -11.50
CA THR A 549 25.03 2.93 -11.71
C THR A 549 26.33 2.62 -12.45
N VAL A 550 26.76 1.35 -12.49
CA VAL A 550 27.99 0.93 -13.19
C VAL A 550 27.95 1.25 -14.70
N TYR A 551 26.76 1.48 -15.26
CA TYR A 551 26.53 1.86 -16.66
C TYR A 551 26.11 3.35 -16.85
N THR A 552 26.51 4.28 -15.96
CA THR A 552 26.27 5.73 -16.13
C THR A 552 27.50 6.49 -16.66
N GLU A 553 27.27 7.59 -17.38
CA GLU A 553 28.35 8.48 -17.86
C GLU A 553 28.97 9.35 -16.76
N ASN A 554 28.23 9.70 -15.71
CA ASN A 554 28.73 10.48 -14.56
C ASN A 554 28.81 9.62 -13.30
N ALA A 555 29.89 9.79 -12.52
CA ALA A 555 30.05 9.17 -11.20
C ALA A 555 29.24 9.88 -10.09
N PHE A 556 28.78 11.11 -10.36
CA PHE A 556 28.05 11.94 -9.39
C PHE A 556 26.56 12.10 -9.73
N SER A 557 25.75 12.34 -8.71
CA SER A 557 24.43 12.95 -8.83
C SER A 557 24.54 14.47 -8.87
N GLY A 558 23.44 15.17 -9.13
CA GLY A 558 23.43 16.63 -9.20
C GLY A 558 24.19 17.19 -10.41
N ASN A 559 24.44 18.50 -10.38
CA ASN A 559 24.88 19.28 -11.54
C ASN A 559 26.20 20.05 -11.27
N ASP A 560 26.80 19.97 -10.08
CA ASP A 560 28.03 20.68 -9.70
C ASP A 560 29.31 19.85 -9.87
N ARG A 561 29.23 18.53 -10.05
CA ARG A 561 30.38 17.68 -10.38
C ARG A 561 30.09 16.76 -11.57
N ILE A 562 30.92 16.88 -12.60
CA ILE A 562 30.93 15.99 -13.76
C ILE A 562 32.28 15.27 -13.78
N SER A 563 32.27 13.95 -13.59
CA SER A 563 33.49 13.15 -13.55
C SER A 563 34.20 13.14 -14.90
N ASP A 564 35.48 13.47 -14.90
CA ASP A 564 36.36 13.06 -15.98
C ASP A 564 36.44 11.54 -16.02
N SER A 565 36.49 10.97 -17.22
CA SER A 565 36.31 9.53 -17.42
C SER A 565 36.93 9.12 -18.74
N ASN A 566 37.68 8.04 -18.72
CA ASN A 566 38.07 7.32 -19.92
C ASN A 566 38.05 5.86 -19.51
N LEU A 567 36.90 5.20 -19.67
CA LEU A 567 36.65 3.90 -19.05
C LEU A 567 35.75 3.01 -19.90
N LEU A 568 35.90 1.70 -19.72
CA LEU A 568 35.07 0.66 -20.30
C LEU A 568 34.47 -0.16 -19.15
N THR A 569 33.16 -0.12 -19.01
CA THR A 569 32.43 -1.12 -18.22
C THR A 569 32.23 -2.36 -19.07
N LEU A 570 32.60 -3.52 -18.54
CA LEU A 570 32.22 -4.82 -19.08
C LEU A 570 31.34 -5.53 -18.05
N GLY A 571 30.34 -6.25 -18.53
CA GLY A 571 29.57 -7.17 -17.71
C GLY A 571 28.82 -8.20 -18.53
N VAL A 572 28.33 -9.22 -17.85
CA VAL A 572 27.43 -10.23 -18.43
C VAL A 572 26.34 -10.58 -17.44
N THR A 573 25.10 -10.62 -17.92
CA THR A 573 23.95 -11.18 -17.20
C THR A 573 23.58 -12.52 -17.83
N SER A 574 23.07 -13.47 -17.04
CA SER A 574 22.42 -14.68 -17.55
C SER A 574 21.15 -14.95 -16.77
N ARG A 575 20.05 -15.23 -17.47
CA ARG A 575 18.75 -15.55 -16.87
C ARG A 575 18.35 -16.98 -17.17
N LEU A 576 17.59 -17.58 -16.26
CA LEU A 576 16.83 -18.80 -16.48
C LEU A 576 15.35 -18.43 -16.47
N ILE A 577 14.76 -18.39 -17.65
CA ILE A 577 13.35 -18.02 -17.87
C ILE A 577 12.55 -19.30 -18.09
N ASP A 578 11.44 -19.43 -17.37
CA ASP A 578 10.50 -20.53 -17.52
C ASP A 578 9.80 -20.46 -18.90
N PRO A 579 9.82 -21.54 -19.71
CA PRO A 579 9.40 -21.46 -21.11
C PRO A 579 7.89 -21.34 -21.29
N ASP A 580 7.10 -21.83 -20.34
CA ASP A 580 5.64 -21.86 -20.42
C ASP A 580 4.99 -20.61 -19.79
N THR A 581 5.60 -20.07 -18.74
CA THR A 581 5.07 -18.91 -17.98
C THR A 581 5.82 -17.60 -18.22
N GLY A 582 7.02 -17.63 -18.83
CA GLY A 582 7.88 -16.46 -19.00
C GLY A 582 8.52 -15.94 -17.70
N ALA A 583 8.39 -16.67 -16.58
CA ALA A 583 8.89 -16.21 -15.27
C ALA A 583 10.42 -16.35 -15.13
N GLU A 584 11.09 -15.29 -14.66
CA GLU A 584 12.53 -15.33 -14.33
C GLU A 584 12.76 -16.14 -13.03
N ALA A 585 13.14 -17.41 -13.20
CA ALA A 585 13.40 -18.34 -12.10
C ALA A 585 14.80 -18.17 -11.49
N ALA A 586 15.77 -17.66 -12.26
CA ALA A 586 17.04 -17.19 -11.74
C ALA A 586 17.67 -16.14 -12.65
N ARG A 587 18.51 -15.28 -12.08
CA ARG A 587 19.34 -14.30 -12.76
C ARG A 587 20.68 -14.17 -12.06
N PHE A 588 21.75 -14.18 -12.84
CA PHE A 588 23.13 -14.00 -12.39
C PHE A 588 23.75 -12.85 -13.17
N GLY A 589 24.59 -12.03 -12.52
CA GLY A 589 25.24 -10.89 -13.13
C GLY A 589 26.64 -10.68 -12.59
N ILE A 590 27.57 -10.32 -13.46
CA ILE A 590 28.90 -9.81 -13.10
C ILE A 590 29.19 -8.55 -13.91
N ALA A 591 29.79 -7.53 -13.27
CA ALA A 591 30.22 -6.31 -13.95
C ALA A 591 31.49 -5.72 -13.29
N GLN A 592 32.36 -5.11 -14.11
CA GLN A 592 33.57 -4.41 -13.67
C GLN A 592 33.89 -3.25 -14.63
N ARG A 593 34.50 -2.18 -14.10
CA ARG A 593 35.09 -1.09 -14.91
C ARG A 593 36.60 -1.28 -15.07
N LEU A 594 37.08 -1.07 -16.29
CA LEU A 594 38.47 -0.82 -16.64
C LEU A 594 38.63 0.69 -16.90
N ARG A 595 39.44 1.38 -16.11
CA ARG A 595 39.79 2.80 -16.31
C ARG A 595 41.05 2.91 -17.16
N PHE A 596 40.96 3.58 -18.31
CA PHE A 596 42.12 3.85 -19.16
C PHE A 596 42.98 5.00 -18.64
N ALA A 597 42.38 5.94 -17.91
CA ALA A 597 43.04 7.03 -17.18
C ALA A 597 42.37 7.24 -15.81
N ASN A 598 43.10 7.87 -14.88
CA ASN A 598 42.61 8.21 -13.54
C ASN A 598 41.44 9.21 -13.62
N GLN A 599 40.51 9.15 -12.66
CA GLN A 599 39.51 10.21 -12.46
C GLN A 599 40.07 11.24 -11.48
N LEU A 600 40.24 12.49 -11.93
CA LEU A 600 40.83 13.59 -11.17
C LEU A 600 39.77 14.51 -10.54
N VAL A 601 38.52 14.50 -11.03
CA VAL A 601 37.40 15.28 -10.49
C VAL A 601 36.78 14.55 -9.31
N THR A 602 36.69 15.26 -8.18
CA THR A 602 36.20 14.73 -6.90
C THR A 602 35.15 15.66 -6.27
N LEU A 603 34.45 15.13 -5.26
CA LEU A 603 33.74 15.97 -4.28
C LEU A 603 34.76 16.74 -3.41
N PRO A 604 34.38 17.86 -2.77
CA PRO A 604 35.24 18.53 -1.79
C PRO A 604 35.83 17.55 -0.77
N ASN A 605 37.14 17.68 -0.50
CA ASN A 605 37.96 16.79 0.34
C ASN A 605 38.15 15.33 -0.18
N GLY A 606 37.56 14.94 -1.32
CA GLY A 606 37.75 13.62 -1.92
C GLY A 606 39.06 13.50 -2.72
N THR A 607 39.67 12.31 -2.68
CA THR A 607 40.91 11.96 -3.41
C THR A 607 40.64 11.48 -4.84
N PRO A 608 41.55 11.72 -5.80
CA PRO A 608 41.45 11.17 -7.16
C PRO A 608 41.39 9.63 -7.17
N VAL A 609 40.59 9.06 -8.07
CA VAL A 609 40.47 7.61 -8.21
C VAL A 609 41.49 7.11 -9.25
N THR A 610 42.52 6.44 -8.75
CA THR A 610 43.68 5.97 -9.53
C THR A 610 43.57 4.53 -10.02
N ASP A 611 42.58 3.78 -9.54
CA ASP A 611 42.57 2.32 -9.64
C ASP A 611 42.28 1.87 -11.07
N ARG A 612 43.12 0.98 -11.60
CA ARG A 612 43.04 0.55 -13.00
C ARG A 612 41.75 -0.21 -13.28
N PHE A 613 41.33 -1.02 -12.32
CA PHE A 613 40.05 -1.72 -12.31
C PHE A 613 39.16 -1.13 -11.21
N SER A 614 37.85 -1.36 -11.29
CA SER A 614 36.97 -1.23 -10.13
C SER A 614 36.89 -2.54 -9.36
N ASP A 615 36.31 -2.45 -8.17
CA ASP A 615 35.58 -3.54 -7.53
C ASP A 615 34.75 -4.32 -8.57
N ILE A 616 34.69 -5.64 -8.39
CA ILE A 616 33.82 -6.53 -9.15
C ILE A 616 32.45 -6.51 -8.48
N LEU A 617 31.41 -6.18 -9.25
CA LEU A 617 30.02 -6.36 -8.85
C LEU A 617 29.57 -7.77 -9.23
N LEU A 618 29.10 -8.52 -8.24
CA LEU A 618 28.49 -9.84 -8.38
C LEU A 618 27.03 -9.75 -7.93
N GLY A 619 26.12 -10.33 -8.70
CA GLY A 619 24.68 -10.31 -8.45
C GLY A 619 24.04 -11.67 -8.71
N ALA A 620 23.16 -12.09 -7.82
CA ALA A 620 22.35 -13.30 -7.97
C ALA A 620 20.92 -13.04 -7.47
N GLN A 621 19.94 -13.57 -8.18
CA GLN A 621 18.56 -13.68 -7.75
C GLN A 621 18.03 -15.05 -8.17
N ILE A 622 17.38 -15.78 -7.27
CA ILE A 622 16.94 -17.16 -7.47
C ILE A 622 15.54 -17.33 -6.87
N ASN A 623 14.56 -17.51 -7.75
CA ASN A 623 13.15 -17.80 -7.45
C ASN A 623 12.82 -19.23 -7.93
N TRP A 624 13.63 -20.23 -7.53
CA TRP A 624 13.57 -21.58 -8.11
C TRP A 624 12.21 -22.26 -7.96
N THR A 625 11.47 -21.90 -6.91
CA THR A 625 10.04 -22.24 -6.73
C THR A 625 9.32 -20.98 -6.20
N PRO A 626 7.99 -20.85 -6.37
CA PRO A 626 7.24 -19.73 -5.79
C PRO A 626 7.37 -19.59 -4.26
N LYS A 627 7.84 -20.65 -3.58
CA LYS A 627 8.02 -20.71 -2.13
C LYS A 627 9.37 -20.16 -1.64
N TRP A 628 10.38 -20.04 -2.51
CA TRP A 628 11.74 -19.63 -2.15
C TRP A 628 12.24 -18.49 -3.03
N SER A 629 12.76 -17.45 -2.39
CA SER A 629 13.38 -16.28 -3.01
C SER A 629 14.73 -16.08 -2.33
N VAL A 630 15.82 -16.09 -3.09
CA VAL A 630 17.16 -15.73 -2.61
C VAL A 630 17.70 -14.62 -3.50
N ASP A 631 18.23 -13.56 -2.91
CA ASP A 631 18.87 -12.46 -3.60
C ASP A 631 20.21 -12.12 -2.95
N GLY A 632 21.16 -11.66 -3.75
CA GLY A 632 22.51 -11.40 -3.30
C GLY A 632 23.22 -10.40 -4.21
N THR A 633 23.84 -9.39 -3.62
CA THR A 633 24.80 -8.50 -4.27
C THR A 633 26.08 -8.43 -3.44
N VAL A 634 27.22 -8.56 -4.10
CA VAL A 634 28.56 -8.45 -3.51
C VAL A 634 29.37 -7.49 -4.38
N GLN A 635 29.94 -6.49 -3.75
CA GLN A 635 30.97 -5.62 -4.29
C GLN A 635 32.29 -6.08 -3.66
N TYR A 636 33.23 -6.54 -4.49
CA TYR A 636 34.49 -7.16 -4.08
C TYR A 636 35.67 -6.38 -4.66
N ASN A 637 36.57 -5.89 -3.81
CA ASN A 637 37.76 -5.16 -4.23
C ASN A 637 38.92 -6.14 -4.53
N PRO A 638 39.38 -6.26 -5.79
CA PRO A 638 40.39 -7.26 -6.15
C PRO A 638 41.80 -6.91 -5.65
N ASP A 639 42.07 -5.64 -5.35
CA ASP A 639 43.39 -5.18 -4.89
C ASP A 639 43.52 -5.35 -3.36
N GLN A 640 42.48 -4.99 -2.60
CA GLN A 640 42.40 -5.14 -1.14
C GLN A 640 41.98 -6.55 -0.68
N HIS A 641 41.50 -7.38 -1.61
CA HIS A 641 41.07 -8.78 -1.40
C HIS A 641 39.85 -8.96 -0.47
N ASP A 642 39.04 -7.92 -0.29
CA ASP A 642 37.90 -7.87 0.62
C ASP A 642 36.58 -7.45 -0.09
N SER A 643 35.50 -7.27 0.69
CA SER A 643 34.23 -6.78 0.17
C SER A 643 33.91 -5.43 0.79
N THR A 644 33.78 -4.41 -0.06
CA THR A 644 33.35 -3.07 0.33
C THR A 644 31.85 -3.02 0.65
N ARG A 645 31.04 -3.88 0.02
CA ARG A 645 29.60 -4.02 0.30
C ARG A 645 29.08 -5.42 -0.02
N THR A 646 28.28 -5.99 0.87
CA THR A 646 27.57 -7.26 0.66
C THR A 646 26.14 -7.15 1.20
N ALA A 647 25.15 -7.52 0.40
CA ALA A 647 23.77 -7.71 0.86
C ALA A 647 23.26 -9.04 0.32
N ILE A 648 22.86 -9.96 1.20
CA ILE A 648 22.30 -11.27 0.84
C ILE A 648 21.00 -11.42 1.62
N SER A 649 19.89 -11.74 0.96
CA SER A 649 18.65 -12.13 1.64
C SER A 649 18.06 -13.42 1.10
N ALA A 650 17.36 -14.13 1.98
CA ALA A 650 16.64 -15.35 1.67
C ALA A 650 15.27 -15.30 2.34
N ARG A 651 14.21 -15.63 1.59
CA ARG A 651 12.82 -15.71 2.08
C ARG A 651 12.20 -17.04 1.67
N TYR A 652 11.67 -17.75 2.66
CA TYR A 652 10.78 -18.89 2.51
C TYR A 652 9.34 -18.46 2.80
N ASN A 653 8.44 -18.63 1.83
CA ASN A 653 7.03 -18.25 1.93
C ASN A 653 6.13 -19.34 1.30
N PRO A 654 5.94 -20.51 1.95
CA PRO A 654 5.23 -21.63 1.37
C PRO A 654 3.72 -21.45 1.18
N GLY A 655 3.09 -20.46 1.83
CA GLY A 655 1.64 -20.19 1.77
C GLY A 655 1.22 -19.06 2.72
N PRO A 656 -0.08 -18.76 2.84
CA PRO A 656 -0.61 -17.72 3.73
C PRO A 656 -0.14 -17.90 5.19
N TYR A 657 0.19 -16.78 5.83
CA TYR A 657 0.64 -16.71 7.23
C TYR A 657 1.93 -17.47 7.56
N ARG A 658 2.67 -17.92 6.55
CA ARG A 658 3.92 -18.68 6.68
C ARG A 658 5.01 -17.99 5.87
N THR A 659 5.69 -17.02 6.47
CA THR A 659 6.86 -16.33 5.89
C THR A 659 8.00 -16.33 6.90
N ILE A 660 9.20 -16.69 6.45
CA ILE A 660 10.47 -16.54 7.17
C ILE A 660 11.44 -15.86 6.20
N SER A 661 12.08 -14.79 6.65
CA SER A 661 13.09 -14.04 5.90
C SER A 661 14.32 -13.80 6.76
N ALA A 662 15.51 -13.96 6.17
CA ALA A 662 16.78 -13.59 6.79
C ALA A 662 17.60 -12.77 5.79
N ALA A 663 18.28 -11.72 6.24
CA ALA A 663 19.19 -10.92 5.44
C ALA A 663 20.48 -10.63 6.20
N TYR A 664 21.62 -10.83 5.55
CA TYR A 664 22.93 -10.36 5.98
C TYR A 664 23.27 -9.09 5.20
N ARG A 665 23.65 -8.02 5.92
CA ARG A 665 24.08 -6.75 5.32
C ARG A 665 25.44 -6.37 5.87
N TYR A 666 26.34 -5.95 4.98
CA TYR A 666 27.65 -5.44 5.30
C TYR A 666 28.02 -4.31 4.35
N GLN A 667 28.60 -3.25 4.90
CA GLN A 667 29.17 -2.12 4.20
C GLN A 667 30.42 -1.69 4.99
N ALA A 668 31.55 -1.59 4.32
CA ALA A 668 32.79 -1.07 4.90
C ALA A 668 32.67 0.44 5.22
N ASP A 669 33.55 0.94 6.07
CA ASP A 669 33.68 2.37 6.36
C ASP A 669 34.04 3.15 5.09
N THR A 670 33.51 4.37 4.94
CA THR A 670 33.71 5.17 3.72
C THR A 670 35.15 5.70 3.59
N THR A 671 35.89 5.75 4.69
CA THR A 671 37.32 6.11 4.77
C THR A 671 37.98 5.32 5.90
N SER A 672 39.31 5.19 5.88
CA SER A 672 40.06 4.52 6.96
C SER A 672 40.09 5.29 8.30
N THR A 673 39.44 6.45 8.37
CA THR A 673 39.30 7.28 9.57
C THR A 673 37.84 7.54 9.97
N SER A 674 36.87 7.06 9.20
CA SER A 674 35.47 7.03 9.60
C SER A 674 35.14 5.71 10.31
N ASN A 675 34.08 5.74 11.11
CA ASN A 675 33.49 4.57 11.78
C ASN A 675 31.99 4.60 11.46
N ASP A 676 31.71 4.46 10.17
CA ASP A 676 30.41 4.68 9.52
C ASP A 676 29.98 3.48 8.65
N GLY A 677 30.83 2.46 8.54
CA GLY A 677 30.47 1.14 8.08
C GLY A 677 29.41 0.49 8.97
N SER A 678 28.78 -0.56 8.46
CA SER A 678 27.77 -1.30 9.19
C SER A 678 27.79 -2.79 8.85
N ARG A 679 27.53 -3.63 9.85
CA ARG A 679 27.40 -5.08 9.66
C ARG A 679 26.22 -5.59 10.49
N SER A 680 25.17 -6.10 9.85
CA SER A 680 23.98 -6.60 10.56
C SER A 680 23.40 -7.89 9.98
N ILE A 681 22.61 -8.57 10.82
CA ILE A 681 21.71 -9.65 10.43
C ILE A 681 20.28 -9.22 10.79
N ASP A 682 19.38 -9.31 9.83
CA ASP A 682 17.95 -9.00 9.92
C ASP A 682 17.17 -10.32 9.76
N VAL A 683 16.35 -10.73 10.73
CA VAL A 683 15.53 -11.96 10.66
C VAL A 683 14.09 -11.60 10.98
N GLY A 684 13.17 -11.87 10.05
CA GLY A 684 11.74 -11.60 10.21
C GLY A 684 10.86 -12.80 9.87
N TRP A 685 9.72 -12.93 10.54
CA TRP A 685 8.80 -14.05 10.39
C TRP A 685 7.34 -13.70 10.70
N GLN A 686 6.44 -14.46 10.08
CA GLN A 686 5.07 -14.73 10.55
C GLN A 686 4.84 -16.23 10.37
N TRP A 687 4.44 -16.94 11.43
CA TRP A 687 4.25 -18.39 11.38
C TRP A 687 3.17 -18.87 12.37
N PRO A 688 2.28 -19.81 12.00
CA PRO A 688 1.34 -20.41 12.95
C PRO A 688 2.10 -21.33 13.91
N ILE A 689 2.07 -21.06 15.21
CA ILE A 689 2.81 -21.84 16.24
C ILE A 689 2.26 -23.28 16.30
N ASN A 690 0.94 -23.43 16.11
CA ASN A 690 0.24 -24.72 16.02
C ASN A 690 0.89 -25.70 15.01
N ASP A 691 1.43 -25.21 13.88
CA ASP A 691 2.11 -26.03 12.88
C ASP A 691 3.33 -26.78 13.45
N LEU A 692 4.00 -26.21 14.46
CA LEU A 692 5.19 -26.81 15.08
C LEU A 692 4.87 -28.06 15.92
N TRP A 693 3.58 -28.26 16.23
CA TRP A 693 3.07 -29.42 16.97
C TRP A 693 2.16 -30.31 16.11
N GLY A 694 2.13 -30.09 14.79
CA GLY A 694 1.39 -30.90 13.82
C GLY A 694 -0.08 -30.50 13.62
N ASP A 695 -0.57 -29.48 14.34
CA ASP A 695 -1.92 -28.92 14.14
C ASP A 695 -1.93 -27.97 12.94
N TYR A 696 -1.91 -28.54 11.73
CA TYR A 696 -2.01 -27.80 10.48
C TYR A 696 -3.46 -27.34 10.21
N GLY A 697 -3.65 -26.03 10.08
CA GLY A 697 -4.96 -25.43 9.83
C GLY A 697 -5.48 -25.63 8.40
N LYS A 698 -6.80 -25.54 8.25
CA LYS A 698 -7.41 -25.37 6.92
C LYS A 698 -6.98 -24.01 6.38
N ASP A 699 -6.42 -23.98 5.17
CA ASP A 699 -6.14 -22.72 4.49
C ASP A 699 -7.47 -22.09 4.06
N LEU A 700 -7.86 -21.00 4.72
CA LEU A 700 -9.08 -20.25 4.41
C LEU A 700 -8.83 -19.14 3.36
N GLY A 701 -7.61 -19.07 2.84
CA GLY A 701 -7.14 -18.05 1.90
C GLY A 701 -6.57 -16.80 2.59
N PRO A 702 -5.96 -15.89 1.80
CA PRO A 702 -5.43 -14.64 2.31
C PRO A 702 -6.50 -13.78 2.99
N GLY A 703 -6.15 -13.16 4.13
CA GLY A 703 -7.04 -12.28 4.88
C GLY A 703 -8.14 -12.99 5.68
N ARG A 704 -8.05 -14.31 5.92
CA ARG A 704 -9.05 -15.12 6.66
C ARG A 704 -8.48 -16.01 7.78
N GLY A 705 -7.18 -15.93 8.06
CA GLY A 705 -6.51 -16.82 9.01
C GLY A 705 -6.47 -18.27 8.51
N GLN A 706 -6.29 -19.22 9.44
CA GLN A 706 -6.34 -20.67 9.17
C GLN A 706 -7.41 -21.37 10.04
N GLY A 707 -8.46 -20.61 10.37
CA GLY A 707 -9.41 -20.92 11.44
C GLY A 707 -8.96 -20.38 12.80
N GLY A 708 -9.91 -20.33 13.74
CA GLY A 708 -9.65 -19.94 15.13
C GLY A 708 -9.01 -21.05 15.97
N GLY A 709 -8.69 -20.72 17.23
CA GLY A 709 -7.92 -21.58 18.13
C GLY A 709 -6.40 -21.50 17.90
N ARG A 710 -5.94 -20.53 17.09
CA ARG A 710 -4.58 -20.55 16.51
C ARG A 710 -3.73 -19.38 16.97
N TRP A 711 -2.52 -19.70 17.40
CA TRP A 711 -1.48 -18.73 17.72
C TRP A 711 -0.54 -18.54 16.53
N TYR A 712 -0.14 -17.30 16.28
CA TYR A 712 0.83 -16.93 15.26
C TYR A 712 1.98 -16.16 15.91
N ALA A 713 3.20 -16.65 15.74
CA ALA A 713 4.40 -15.92 16.09
C ALA A 713 4.69 -14.91 14.98
N VAL A 714 4.86 -13.64 15.36
CA VAL A 714 5.26 -12.56 14.45
C VAL A 714 6.50 -11.87 15.00
N GLY A 715 7.43 -11.51 14.12
CA GLY A 715 8.57 -10.72 14.55
C GLY A 715 9.54 -10.31 13.46
N ARG A 716 10.44 -9.42 13.84
CA ARG A 716 11.63 -8.98 13.10
C ARG A 716 12.71 -8.63 14.11
N LEU A 717 13.96 -9.02 13.88
CA LEU A 717 15.11 -8.70 14.72
C LEU A 717 16.26 -8.25 13.83
N ASN A 718 16.74 -7.02 13.99
CA ASN A 718 17.92 -6.50 13.30
C ASN A 718 19.05 -6.31 14.32
N TYR A 719 20.13 -7.06 14.15
CA TYR A 719 21.24 -7.16 15.09
C TYR A 719 22.55 -6.68 14.44
N SER A 720 23.14 -5.63 14.99
CA SER A 720 24.45 -5.14 14.59
C SER A 720 25.53 -6.08 15.13
N LEU A 721 26.22 -6.77 14.21
CA LEU A 721 27.39 -7.62 14.48
C LEU A 721 28.62 -6.78 14.83
N GLN A 722 28.68 -5.52 14.39
CA GLN A 722 29.77 -4.58 14.66
C GLN A 722 29.68 -4.02 16.08
N ASP A 723 28.48 -3.66 16.53
CA ASP A 723 28.23 -3.20 17.91
C ASP A 723 27.93 -4.33 18.91
N SER A 724 27.70 -5.55 18.43
CA SER A 724 27.12 -6.66 19.21
C SER A 724 25.77 -6.34 19.89
N LYS A 725 24.92 -5.50 19.28
CA LYS A 725 23.64 -5.02 19.85
C LYS A 725 22.45 -5.16 18.89
N LEU A 726 21.27 -5.42 19.43
CA LEU A 726 20.00 -5.34 18.69
C LEU A 726 19.66 -3.86 18.44
N THR A 727 19.60 -3.42 17.17
CA THR A 727 19.33 -2.03 16.79
C THR A 727 17.83 -1.74 16.84
N ASP A 728 17.05 -2.61 16.23
CA ASP A 728 15.61 -2.53 16.11
C ASP A 728 14.99 -3.92 16.06
N GLY A 729 13.76 -4.05 16.55
CA GLY A 729 13.05 -5.32 16.53
C GLY A 729 11.60 -5.22 16.95
N VAL A 730 10.79 -6.12 16.40
CA VAL A 730 9.38 -6.36 16.71
C VAL A 730 9.26 -7.82 17.14
N LEU A 731 8.56 -8.09 18.23
CA LEU A 731 8.26 -9.45 18.68
C LEU A 731 6.81 -9.49 19.15
N GLY A 732 6.03 -10.46 18.69
CA GLY A 732 4.64 -10.54 19.09
C GLY A 732 3.98 -11.89 18.86
N LEU A 733 2.79 -11.98 19.43
CA LEU A 733 1.86 -13.09 19.31
C LEU A 733 0.51 -12.53 18.86
N GLU A 734 -0.03 -13.12 17.79
CA GLU A 734 -1.43 -12.96 17.42
C GLU A 734 -2.20 -14.24 17.76
N TYR A 735 -3.44 -14.13 18.21
CA TYR A 735 -4.35 -15.25 18.43
C TYR A 735 -5.63 -15.05 17.63
N ASP A 736 -5.93 -15.97 16.71
CA ASP A 736 -7.19 -16.01 15.97
C ASP A 736 -8.23 -16.80 16.79
N GLY A 737 -9.31 -16.14 17.19
CA GLY A 737 -10.44 -16.70 17.91
C GLY A 737 -11.72 -16.76 17.07
N CYS A 738 -11.62 -16.93 15.75
CA CYS A 738 -12.71 -16.86 14.75
C CYS A 738 -13.38 -15.46 14.68
N CYS A 739 -14.14 -15.10 15.69
CA CYS A 739 -14.90 -13.85 15.83
C CYS A 739 -14.14 -12.72 16.57
N TRP A 740 -12.94 -13.02 17.08
CA TRP A 740 -12.07 -12.03 17.71
C TRP A 740 -10.60 -12.33 17.42
N ILE A 741 -9.73 -11.34 17.54
CA ILE A 741 -8.28 -11.49 17.45
C ILE A 741 -7.61 -10.75 18.62
N GLY A 742 -6.77 -11.46 19.36
CA GLY A 742 -5.87 -10.86 20.34
C GLY A 742 -4.51 -10.61 19.71
N ARG A 743 -3.88 -9.46 19.99
CA ARG A 743 -2.49 -9.17 19.60
C ARG A 743 -1.71 -8.60 20.78
N VAL A 744 -0.53 -9.17 21.03
CA VAL A 744 0.47 -8.63 21.97
C VAL A 744 1.76 -8.45 21.19
N VAL A 745 2.24 -7.21 21.06
CA VAL A 745 3.43 -6.88 20.27
C VAL A 745 4.34 -5.95 21.06
N VAL A 746 5.57 -6.36 21.28
CA VAL A 746 6.67 -5.55 21.80
C VAL A 746 7.46 -5.02 20.61
N GLU A 747 7.75 -3.73 20.60
CA GLU A 747 8.62 -3.09 19.60
C GLU A 747 9.75 -2.36 20.33
N ARG A 748 10.98 -2.50 19.81
CA ARG A 748 12.15 -1.74 20.22
C ARG A 748 12.75 -1.04 19.00
N ILE A 749 12.99 0.26 19.12
CA ILE A 749 13.65 1.07 18.09
C ILE A 749 14.76 1.88 18.77
N THR A 750 15.99 1.78 18.27
CA THR A 750 17.08 2.67 18.69
C THR A 750 17.13 3.88 17.76
N THR A 751 16.91 5.08 18.30
CA THR A 751 16.97 6.35 17.58
C THR A 751 18.29 7.07 17.89
N GLY A 752 19.08 7.30 16.85
CA GLY A 752 20.45 7.80 16.99
C GLY A 752 21.40 6.77 17.62
N GLN A 753 22.48 7.26 18.22
CA GLN A 753 23.59 6.43 18.74
C GLN A 753 23.29 5.74 20.09
N VAL A 754 22.32 6.24 20.88
CA VAL A 754 22.22 5.92 22.33
C VAL A 754 20.82 5.55 22.81
N THR A 755 19.75 6.14 22.26
CA THR A 755 18.42 6.07 22.88
C THR A 755 17.56 4.95 22.28
N ALA A 756 17.32 3.89 23.05
CA ALA A 756 16.36 2.85 22.69
C ALA A 756 14.97 3.16 23.28
N SER A 757 14.00 3.45 22.42
CA SER A 757 12.58 3.36 22.78
C SER A 757 12.18 1.89 22.77
N THR A 758 11.40 1.46 23.76
CA THR A 758 10.79 0.12 23.79
C THR A 758 9.34 0.29 24.23
N ARG A 759 8.40 -0.17 23.40
CA ARG A 759 6.95 -0.07 23.65
C ARG A 759 6.27 -1.42 23.64
N ILE A 760 5.19 -1.54 24.41
CA ILE A 760 4.29 -2.71 24.42
C ILE A 760 2.92 -2.25 23.90
N MET A 761 2.41 -3.00 22.92
CA MET A 761 1.12 -2.79 22.27
C MET A 761 0.22 -3.99 22.52
N PHE A 762 -0.97 -3.74 23.04
CA PHE A 762 -2.05 -4.72 23.17
C PHE A 762 -3.22 -4.28 22.28
N GLN A 763 -3.81 -5.22 21.54
CA GLN A 763 -5.06 -5.01 20.82
C GLN A 763 -6.01 -6.20 21.01
N LEU A 764 -7.29 -5.90 21.18
CA LEU A 764 -8.40 -6.85 21.06
C LEU A 764 -9.32 -6.39 19.91
N GLU A 765 -9.32 -7.11 18.81
CA GLU A 765 -10.18 -6.87 17.65
C GLU A 765 -11.41 -7.80 17.73
N LEU A 766 -12.61 -7.23 17.85
CA LEU A 766 -13.89 -7.95 17.72
C LEU A 766 -14.29 -7.88 16.24
N VAL A 767 -14.14 -8.99 15.53
CA VAL A 767 -14.23 -9.05 14.07
C VAL A 767 -15.64 -8.70 13.63
N GLY A 768 -15.77 -7.75 12.70
CA GLY A 768 -17.06 -7.24 12.23
C GLY A 768 -17.77 -6.25 13.17
N PHE A 769 -17.10 -5.77 14.23
CA PHE A 769 -17.69 -4.82 15.19
C PHE A 769 -16.75 -3.66 15.55
N ALA A 770 -15.65 -3.90 16.28
CA ALA A 770 -14.76 -2.84 16.78
C ALA A 770 -13.39 -3.40 17.23
N SER A 771 -12.33 -2.58 17.26
CA SER A 771 -11.05 -2.98 17.87
C SER A 771 -10.61 -2.03 18.96
N VAL A 772 -10.16 -2.55 20.11
CA VAL A 772 -9.75 -1.83 21.32
C VAL A 772 -8.24 -1.96 21.52
N GLY A 773 -7.57 -0.89 21.97
CA GLY A 773 -6.13 -0.90 22.25
C GLY A 773 -5.27 -0.45 21.06
N THR A 774 -3.94 -0.53 21.22
CA THR A 774 -2.98 -0.06 20.21
C THR A 774 -2.84 -1.07 19.08
N ASN A 775 -3.41 -0.74 17.92
CA ASN A 775 -3.31 -1.54 16.70
C ASN A 775 -1.84 -1.68 16.21
N PRO A 776 -1.22 -2.87 16.30
CA PRO A 776 0.17 -3.07 15.89
C PRO A 776 0.28 -3.46 14.40
N ALA A 777 -0.83 -3.65 13.67
CA ALA A 777 -0.81 -4.15 12.30
C ALA A 777 0.00 -3.24 11.35
N ARG A 778 0.06 -1.93 11.60
CA ARG A 778 0.96 -1.02 10.87
C ARG A 778 2.43 -1.35 11.13
N THR A 779 2.85 -1.50 12.39
CA THR A 779 4.21 -1.94 12.76
C THR A 779 4.55 -3.28 12.14
N LEU A 780 3.64 -4.28 12.23
CA LEU A 780 3.84 -5.61 11.66
C LEU A 780 4.01 -5.55 10.13
N THR A 781 3.11 -4.86 9.42
CA THR A 781 3.16 -4.72 7.95
C THR A 781 4.38 -3.93 7.47
N GLN A 782 4.84 -2.94 8.22
CA GLN A 782 6.02 -2.13 7.85
C GLN A 782 7.35 -2.84 8.13
N ASN A 783 7.41 -3.76 9.10
CA ASN A 783 8.65 -4.47 9.46
C ASN A 783 8.76 -5.87 8.82
N ILE A 784 7.68 -6.65 8.80
CA ILE A 784 7.75 -8.07 8.47
C ILE A 784 7.46 -8.27 6.98
N GLN A 785 8.47 -8.71 6.23
CA GLN A 785 8.31 -8.96 4.79
C GLN A 785 7.21 -10.00 4.51
N ARG A 786 6.28 -9.65 3.61
CA ARG A 786 5.12 -10.47 3.22
C ARG A 786 4.17 -10.83 4.38
N TYR A 787 4.19 -10.07 5.48
CA TYR A 787 3.17 -10.18 6.53
C TYR A 787 1.77 -10.08 5.93
N THR A 788 0.92 -11.04 6.30
CA THR A 788 -0.47 -11.13 5.88
C THR A 788 -1.36 -10.87 7.10
N PRO A 789 -2.21 -9.83 7.10
CA PRO A 789 -3.19 -9.63 8.17
C PRO A 789 -4.14 -10.83 8.32
N LEU A 790 -4.41 -11.23 9.57
CA LEU A 790 -5.32 -12.34 9.90
C LEU A 790 -6.78 -12.07 9.43
N ARG A 791 -7.19 -10.80 9.35
CA ARG A 791 -8.41 -10.36 8.67
C ARG A 791 -8.08 -9.19 7.74
N GLN A 792 -8.79 -9.11 6.62
CA GLN A 792 -8.86 -7.94 5.75
C GLN A 792 -10.32 -7.46 5.66
N PRO A 793 -10.59 -6.15 5.45
CA PRO A 793 -11.94 -5.68 5.20
C PRO A 793 -12.50 -6.34 3.94
N THR A 794 -13.52 -7.19 4.10
CA THR A 794 -14.22 -7.78 2.96
C THR A 794 -15.21 -6.77 2.37
N LEU A 795 -15.39 -6.83 1.06
CA LEU A 795 -16.60 -6.28 0.42
C LEU A 795 -17.82 -6.99 1.04
N ALA A 796 -18.93 -6.27 1.21
CA ALA A 796 -20.18 -6.88 1.65
C ALA A 796 -20.59 -7.99 0.66
N PRO A 797 -21.01 -9.17 1.14
CA PRO A 797 -21.49 -10.22 0.26
C PRO A 797 -22.77 -9.78 -0.46
N SER A 798 -22.94 -10.22 -1.71
CA SER A 798 -24.15 -9.96 -2.50
C SER A 798 -25.38 -10.51 -1.78
N ARG A 799 -26.52 -9.82 -1.88
CA ARG A 799 -27.80 -10.30 -1.31
C ARG A 799 -28.20 -11.71 -1.76
N TYR A 800 -27.74 -12.11 -2.94
CA TYR A 800 -27.97 -13.45 -3.50
C TYR A 800 -27.09 -14.56 -2.88
N THR A 801 -26.30 -14.26 -1.84
CA THR A 801 -25.52 -15.26 -1.10
C THR A 801 -26.41 -16.11 -0.18
N ASN A 802 -27.44 -15.51 0.41
CA ASN A 802 -28.49 -16.18 1.17
C ASN A 802 -29.74 -16.30 0.28
N TYR A 803 -29.72 -17.28 -0.64
CA TYR A 803 -30.79 -17.50 -1.61
C TYR A 803 -31.88 -18.44 -1.04
N ASP A 804 -33.12 -17.96 -1.01
CA ASP A 804 -34.33 -18.66 -0.54
C ASP A 804 -35.47 -18.64 -1.56
#